data_AF-A0A3D9KM41-F1
#
_entry.id   AF-A0A3D9KM41-F1
#
_cell.length_a   1.000
_cell.length_b   1.000
_cell.length_c   1.000
_cell.angle_alpha   90.00
_cell.angle_beta   90.00
_cell.angle_gamma   90.00
#
_symmetry.space_group_name_H-M   'P 1'
#
loop_
_entity.id
_entity.type
_entity.pdbx_description
1 polymer ?
#
loop_
_entity_poly.entity_id
_entity_poly.type
_entity_poly.pdbx_seq_one_letter_code
_entity_poly.pdbx_strand_id
1 'polypeptide(L)'
;MRLRRWMLVTILLAVVAAGYVIRSWGQEEPFYPAVAASAIAGVAGDENGVPYYAAEVNRLQAEDVPAYAGEAIEIDPSGYAAASPDAALSAGPDAELGRRALVWENGSGWTEWKVEVPADGIYELEFTYKSIKQDSSSSIFYGLEIDGRTPFSEAGSLEFVKRWRDKDVPFRKDAIGNEIRSLQTESSVWLTARMTNYAVSSEPLKFRLSAGVHTLRFTARNEPMAWGAIRLRAPEPIPDYAAYSAGAETGDAAIRGVSEASATGISASAGDEAWFSLIEGERYSQKSHPAVQSGTQNEPYVSPDGQGRFVYNILDGLRWKRAGEWAEWTFEVPSEGWYEIDVKYFQRFVGKANAYRTVLIDGETPFRELLHYPFAYNDRLEVHTLGGADGEPFKFRLAAGEHTIRFVTDTSPQYPALLSLQDTVRELYDLEQRLRKLTGDYGANSGDAFRTWDIAGFMPDIGDRLEDIRDRLQTAMAYLDGLSGSKTDATQSLRIGLSIMDDLLRDVDAVPNKLGRFPDLQMRIGTWMDTLANGGMSIDFLVVREPGAHPSLKEATTLNKIPYTAVNFARTFILNYNARSLNDEHALEVWVGRGRDYASLLQEMIDQSFTPETGVAVNVNFMPDAAALTLSNAGGDQPDVALGLAQDTPVDYAMREASVDLSQFSDFKEVASRFHPGAMRSFGYGEGVYALPETQSYPLLFYRKSILNELGLTVPDTWEDLQKLLPTLQESGMKFYFNAKDFVPFFYQRNAELYTPDGAGPAFDTDKAYEAFAQWTELFGKYDLPQEVPAFFQHFKLGTMPIGVADFNTYVQLLTSAPEIRGDWSVAPMPGTPQDDGEVARWAMNTMTAAMILNKSDKKEQAWRFLEWWTRDDVQLQYGNAMESFYGPEYRWNTANMKAMSLAPWPADDMAAIREQNRWVRNVPFLPGGYLLAREMEFAWNRTVVQKFPAKDSLDRSFTALEREMARKRKDLGLRDDDRLSFPVVDRPYDWGEEKP
;
A
#
# COMPACT_ATOMS: atom_id res chain seq x y z
N MET A 1 57.46 30.11 19.65
CA MET A 1 56.33 29.99 18.69
C MET A 1 55.29 28.93 19.07
N ARG A 2 55.66 27.70 19.49
CA ARG A 2 54.69 26.63 19.83
C ARG A 2 53.74 26.96 21.00
N LEU A 3 54.24 27.57 22.09
CA LEU A 3 53.39 27.97 23.24
C LEU A 3 52.30 28.99 22.87
N ARG A 4 52.64 29.93 21.99
CA ARG A 4 51.73 31.02 21.55
C ARG A 4 50.61 30.48 20.64
N ARG A 5 50.88 29.42 19.87
CA ARG A 5 49.87 28.71 19.07
C ARG A 5 48.91 27.91 19.93
N TRP A 6 49.40 27.20 20.95
CA TRP A 6 48.55 26.47 21.89
C TRP A 6 47.64 27.42 22.65
N MET A 7 48.17 28.52 23.18
CA MET A 7 47.38 29.52 23.89
C MET A 7 46.29 30.17 23.01
N LEU A 8 46.58 30.43 21.73
CA LEU A 8 45.58 30.93 20.77
C LEU A 8 44.48 29.90 20.49
N VAL A 9 44.81 28.61 20.38
CA VAL A 9 43.82 27.53 20.19
C VAL A 9 42.97 27.35 21.45
N THR A 10 43.55 27.43 22.65
CA THR A 10 42.80 27.33 23.90
C THR A 10 41.86 28.52 24.09
N ILE A 11 42.30 29.73 23.72
CA ILE A 11 41.44 30.93 23.75
C ILE A 11 40.33 30.81 22.70
N LEU A 12 40.62 30.31 21.50
CA LEU A 12 39.60 30.09 20.47
C LEU A 12 38.55 29.06 20.93
N LEU A 13 38.99 27.94 21.52
CA LEU A 13 38.10 26.93 22.10
C LEU A 13 37.28 27.47 23.26
N ALA A 14 37.88 28.30 24.13
CA ALA A 14 37.17 28.95 25.22
C ALA A 14 36.14 29.97 24.72
N VAL A 15 36.42 30.69 23.63
CA VAL A 15 35.48 31.62 22.99
C VAL A 15 34.35 30.87 22.27
N VAL A 16 34.64 29.74 21.62
CA VAL A 16 33.61 28.87 21.01
C VAL A 16 32.74 28.24 22.09
N ALA A 17 33.34 27.76 23.18
CA ALA A 17 32.61 27.21 24.33
C ALA A 17 31.77 28.28 25.04
N ALA A 18 32.33 29.47 25.27
CA ALA A 18 31.58 30.61 25.81
C ALA A 18 30.47 31.06 24.85
N GLY A 19 30.69 31.02 23.53
CA GLY A 19 29.67 31.27 22.53
C GLY A 19 28.51 30.25 22.59
N TYR A 20 28.82 28.98 22.84
CA TYR A 20 27.81 27.94 23.07
C TYR A 20 27.05 28.16 24.39
N VAL A 21 27.74 28.50 25.48
CA VAL A 21 27.14 28.76 26.80
C VAL A 21 26.27 30.03 26.81
N ILE A 22 26.72 31.09 26.15
CA ILE A 22 25.95 32.34 26.00
C ILE A 22 24.73 32.11 25.09
N ARG A 23 24.87 31.30 24.03
CA ARG A 23 23.74 30.91 23.18
C ARG A 23 22.73 30.03 23.93
N SER A 24 23.18 29.20 24.88
CA SER A 24 22.28 28.40 25.73
C SER A 24 21.61 29.19 26.86
N TRP A 25 22.13 30.35 27.24
CA TRP A 25 21.54 31.20 28.30
C TRP A 25 20.52 32.22 27.79
N GLY A 26 20.33 32.34 26.46
CA GLY A 26 19.45 33.35 25.85
C GLY A 26 18.37 32.82 24.91
N GLN A 27 18.15 31.51 24.85
CA GLN A 27 17.00 30.94 24.15
C GLN A 27 15.96 30.60 25.22
N GLU A 28 15.03 31.52 25.49
CA GLU A 28 13.74 31.09 26.04
C GLU A 28 13.21 30.00 25.11
N GLU A 29 12.83 28.84 25.66
CA GLU A 29 12.22 27.80 24.84
C GLU A 29 11.00 28.42 24.16
N PRO A 30 10.92 28.36 22.80
CA PRO A 30 9.81 28.96 22.10
C PRO A 30 8.51 28.34 22.62
N PHE A 31 7.64 29.16 23.21
CA PHE A 31 6.32 28.75 23.65
C PHE A 31 5.44 28.57 22.42
N TYR A 32 4.97 27.34 22.20
CA TYR A 32 4.01 27.00 21.16
C TYR A 32 2.63 26.92 21.81
N PRO A 33 1.76 27.95 21.66
CA PRO A 33 0.46 27.93 22.32
C PRO A 33 -0.38 26.77 21.80
N ALA A 34 -1.04 26.06 22.72
CA ALA A 34 -2.00 25.03 22.35
C ALA A 34 -3.17 25.67 21.59
N VAL A 35 -3.25 25.41 20.29
CA VAL A 35 -4.43 25.72 19.48
C VAL A 35 -5.44 24.60 19.72
N ALA A 36 -6.67 24.96 20.09
CA ALA A 36 -7.72 23.96 20.27
C ALA A 36 -8.08 23.31 18.91
N ALA A 37 -8.41 22.02 18.89
CA ALA A 37 -8.86 21.33 17.67
C ALA A 37 -10.06 22.03 17.03
N SER A 38 -10.95 22.63 17.84
CA SER A 38 -12.11 23.41 17.38
C SER A 38 -11.76 24.71 16.65
N ALA A 39 -10.53 25.22 16.80
CA ALA A 39 -10.07 26.40 16.09
C ALA A 39 -9.60 26.09 14.66
N ILE A 40 -9.38 24.81 14.33
CA ILE A 40 -9.16 24.38 12.96
C ILE A 40 -10.52 24.24 12.29
N ALA A 41 -10.80 25.11 11.34
CA ALA A 41 -11.93 24.92 10.43
C ALA A 41 -11.67 23.65 9.60
N GLY A 42 -12.49 22.63 9.82
CA GLY A 42 -12.47 21.37 9.09
C GLY A 42 -13.65 21.26 8.14
N VAL A 43 -13.56 20.33 7.20
CA VAL A 43 -14.60 20.06 6.22
C VAL A 43 -15.88 19.59 6.90
N ALA A 44 -17.03 20.06 6.42
CA ALA A 44 -18.31 19.52 6.86
C ALA A 44 -18.53 18.07 6.40
N GLY A 45 -17.99 17.67 5.23
CA GLY A 45 -18.13 16.33 4.65
C GLY A 45 -17.25 16.01 3.43
N ASP A 46 -17.33 14.77 2.97
CA ASP A 46 -16.57 14.25 1.84
C ASP A 46 -17.10 14.73 0.47
N GLU A 47 -16.52 14.21 -0.61
CA GLU A 47 -16.90 14.56 -1.99
C GLU A 47 -18.37 14.28 -2.34
N ASN A 48 -19.03 13.39 -1.60
CA ASN A 48 -20.43 13.02 -1.78
C ASN A 48 -21.37 13.78 -0.81
N GLY A 49 -20.81 14.70 -0.01
CA GLY A 49 -21.55 15.45 0.99
C GLY A 49 -21.86 14.64 2.27
N VAL A 50 -21.21 13.49 2.48
CA VAL A 50 -21.34 12.71 3.72
C VAL A 50 -20.45 13.35 4.78
N PRO A 51 -20.94 13.65 6.00
CA PRO A 51 -20.13 14.34 6.99
C PRO A 51 -18.93 13.49 7.47
N TYR A 52 -17.81 14.12 7.83
CA TYR A 52 -16.72 13.41 8.51
C TYR A 52 -17.08 13.13 9.97
N TYR A 53 -16.51 12.09 10.57
CA TYR A 53 -16.79 11.71 11.96
C TYR A 53 -16.53 12.86 12.94
N ALA A 54 -15.47 13.64 12.71
CA ALA A 54 -15.18 14.82 13.53
C ALA A 54 -16.32 15.86 13.52
N ALA A 55 -16.96 16.07 12.37
CA ALA A 55 -18.11 16.97 12.26
C ALA A 55 -19.34 16.40 12.99
N GLU A 56 -19.55 15.09 12.90
CA GLU A 56 -20.63 14.41 13.62
C GLU A 56 -20.44 14.48 15.14
N VAL A 57 -19.25 14.22 15.66
CA VAL A 57 -18.95 14.35 17.10
C VAL A 57 -19.21 15.77 17.59
N ASN A 58 -18.74 16.77 16.86
CA ASN A 58 -18.97 18.19 17.20
C ASN A 58 -20.48 18.51 17.22
N ARG A 59 -21.25 17.95 16.28
CA ARG A 59 -22.71 18.10 16.23
C ARG A 59 -23.38 17.45 17.43
N LEU A 60 -23.01 16.21 17.77
CA LEU A 60 -23.54 15.51 18.94
C LEU A 60 -23.28 16.26 20.25
N GLN A 61 -22.07 16.84 20.39
CA GLN A 61 -21.71 17.68 21.53
C GLN A 61 -22.51 18.99 21.57
N ALA A 62 -22.67 19.67 20.43
CA ALA A 62 -23.42 20.92 20.35
C ALA A 62 -24.93 20.74 20.62
N GLU A 63 -25.48 19.57 20.27
CA GLU A 63 -26.88 19.22 20.50
C GLU A 63 -27.15 18.60 21.89
N ASP A 64 -26.11 18.37 22.71
CA ASP A 64 -26.20 17.76 24.05
C ASP A 64 -26.97 16.42 24.05
N VAL A 65 -26.73 15.57 23.06
CA VAL A 65 -27.43 14.29 22.91
C VAL A 65 -26.93 13.31 23.99
N PRO A 66 -27.82 12.75 24.84
CA PRO A 66 -27.40 11.85 25.90
C PRO A 66 -26.94 10.49 25.36
N ALA A 67 -26.03 9.86 26.08
CA ALA A 67 -25.70 8.44 25.88
C ALA A 67 -26.92 7.56 26.19
N TYR A 68 -27.12 6.50 25.42
CA TYR A 68 -28.09 5.48 25.76
C TYR A 68 -27.76 4.87 27.13
N ALA A 69 -28.78 4.61 27.95
CA ALA A 69 -28.62 4.16 29.34
C ALA A 69 -29.28 2.79 29.63
N GLY A 70 -29.76 2.08 28.60
CA GLY A 70 -30.38 0.77 28.75
C GLY A 70 -29.44 -0.40 28.45
N GLU A 71 -30.00 -1.62 28.44
CA GLU A 71 -29.25 -2.85 28.12
C GLU A 71 -28.82 -2.90 26.65
N ALA A 72 -27.74 -3.63 26.38
CA ALA A 72 -27.24 -3.87 25.04
C ALA A 72 -28.30 -4.54 24.16
N ILE A 73 -28.50 -4.01 22.96
CA ILE A 73 -29.42 -4.58 21.97
C ILE A 73 -28.61 -5.59 21.15
N GLU A 74 -28.92 -6.87 21.31
CA GLU A 74 -28.28 -7.95 20.55
C GLU A 74 -29.06 -8.24 19.27
N ILE A 75 -28.34 -8.24 18.15
CA ILE A 75 -28.87 -8.55 16.82
C ILE A 75 -28.24 -9.87 16.38
N ASP A 76 -29.09 -10.87 16.12
CA ASP A 76 -28.66 -12.16 15.56
C ASP A 76 -28.21 -11.95 14.10
N PRO A 77 -26.92 -12.16 13.77
CA PRO A 77 -26.44 -12.01 12.40
C PRO A 77 -27.19 -12.91 11.42
N SER A 78 -27.65 -14.08 11.84
CA SER A 78 -28.39 -15.01 10.98
C SER A 78 -29.83 -14.60 10.70
N GLY A 79 -30.36 -13.61 11.43
CA GLY A 79 -31.71 -13.07 11.29
C GLY A 79 -31.81 -11.83 10.38
N TYR A 80 -31.02 -11.75 9.31
CA TYR A 80 -31.06 -10.63 8.38
C TYR A 80 -32.42 -10.51 7.66
N ALA A 81 -32.83 -9.28 7.36
CA ALA A 81 -34.10 -8.95 6.73
C ALA A 81 -34.03 -8.97 5.19
N ALA A 82 -32.89 -8.61 4.60
CA ALA A 82 -32.65 -8.62 3.17
C ALA A 82 -31.14 -8.75 2.88
N ALA A 83 -30.81 -9.20 1.67
CA ALA A 83 -29.45 -9.26 1.16
C ALA A 83 -29.45 -9.09 -0.36
N SER A 84 -28.32 -8.66 -0.93
CA SER A 84 -28.16 -8.57 -2.38
C SER A 84 -27.96 -9.95 -3.01
N PRO A 85 -28.29 -10.13 -4.30
CA PRO A 85 -28.14 -11.44 -4.98
C PRO A 85 -26.71 -11.97 -5.02
N ASP A 86 -25.73 -11.07 -4.98
CA ASP A 86 -24.29 -11.35 -4.98
C ASP A 86 -23.70 -11.52 -3.57
N ALA A 87 -24.48 -11.37 -2.50
CA ALA A 87 -24.05 -11.67 -1.13
C ALA A 87 -24.08 -13.19 -0.89
N ALA A 88 -22.91 -13.84 -0.85
CA ALA A 88 -22.79 -15.28 -0.65
C ALA A 88 -22.90 -15.61 0.85
N LEU A 89 -24.12 -15.78 1.35
CA LEU A 89 -24.42 -15.96 2.78
C LEU A 89 -24.78 -17.41 3.13
N SER A 90 -24.17 -17.95 4.18
CA SER A 90 -24.60 -19.20 4.81
C SER A 90 -24.72 -19.03 6.33
N ALA A 91 -25.71 -19.67 6.96
CA ALA A 91 -25.94 -19.54 8.40
C ALA A 91 -26.14 -20.90 9.06
N GLY A 92 -25.33 -21.20 10.07
CA GLY A 92 -25.30 -22.51 10.72
C GLY A 92 -24.85 -22.45 12.18
N PRO A 93 -25.01 -23.54 12.93
CA PRO A 93 -24.43 -23.65 14.27
C PRO A 93 -22.90 -23.63 14.20
N ASP A 94 -22.27 -22.83 15.04
CA ASP A 94 -20.82 -22.80 15.23
C ASP A 94 -20.46 -23.39 16.60
N ALA A 95 -19.60 -24.41 16.60
CA ALA A 95 -19.27 -25.16 17.80
C ALA A 95 -18.35 -24.37 18.76
N GLU A 96 -17.50 -23.48 18.23
CA GLU A 96 -16.58 -22.65 19.01
C GLU A 96 -17.34 -21.51 19.70
N LEU A 97 -18.29 -20.91 18.98
CA LEU A 97 -19.13 -19.82 19.49
C LEU A 97 -20.29 -20.32 20.39
N GLY A 98 -20.67 -21.60 20.27
CA GLY A 98 -21.79 -22.19 21.00
C GLY A 98 -23.18 -21.67 20.58
N ARG A 99 -23.27 -20.96 19.45
CA ARG A 99 -24.49 -20.39 18.86
C ARG A 99 -24.41 -20.36 17.35
N ARG A 100 -25.45 -19.85 16.68
CA ARG A 100 -25.45 -19.70 15.22
C ARG A 100 -24.52 -18.56 14.81
N ALA A 101 -23.83 -18.74 13.69
CA ALA A 101 -23.04 -17.71 13.03
C ALA A 101 -23.54 -17.51 11.60
N LEU A 102 -23.44 -16.28 11.10
CA LEU A 102 -23.58 -15.96 9.69
C LEU A 102 -22.19 -15.95 9.06
N VAL A 103 -21.96 -16.78 8.06
CA VAL A 103 -20.75 -16.79 7.25
C VAL A 103 -21.04 -16.03 5.96
N TRP A 104 -20.33 -14.92 5.76
CA TRP A 104 -20.32 -14.20 4.50
C TRP A 104 -19.11 -14.67 3.70
N GLU A 105 -19.35 -15.53 2.70
CA GLU A 105 -18.33 -16.34 2.02
C GLU A 105 -17.51 -15.57 0.98
N ASN A 106 -17.97 -14.38 0.59
CA ASN A 106 -17.27 -13.48 -0.33
C ASN A 106 -17.07 -12.07 0.27
N GLY A 107 -16.25 -11.27 -0.41
CA GLY A 107 -15.98 -9.86 -0.05
C GLY A 107 -16.86 -8.86 -0.81
N SER A 108 -18.07 -9.24 -1.20
CA SER A 108 -18.98 -8.42 -2.03
C SER A 108 -20.44 -8.53 -1.60
N GLY A 109 -21.29 -7.66 -2.15
CA GLY A 109 -22.71 -7.58 -1.84
C GLY A 109 -23.04 -6.81 -0.55
N TRP A 110 -24.32 -6.75 -0.20
CA TRP A 110 -24.81 -6.13 1.03
C TRP A 110 -25.83 -7.00 1.75
N THR A 111 -25.96 -6.81 3.08
CA THR A 111 -26.93 -7.48 3.95
C THR A 111 -27.54 -6.46 4.93
N GLU A 112 -28.83 -6.60 5.24
CA GLU A 112 -29.60 -5.67 6.07
C GLU A 112 -30.26 -6.34 7.27
N TRP A 113 -30.27 -5.64 8.41
CA TRP A 113 -30.99 -6.01 9.62
C TRP A 113 -31.94 -4.91 10.03
N LYS A 114 -33.09 -5.30 10.59
CA LYS A 114 -34.00 -4.38 11.28
C LYS A 114 -33.76 -4.50 12.77
N VAL A 115 -33.52 -3.37 13.41
CA VAL A 115 -33.28 -3.30 14.85
C VAL A 115 -34.29 -2.36 15.50
N GLU A 116 -34.90 -2.81 16.60
CA GLU A 116 -35.76 -1.98 17.42
C GLU A 116 -34.91 -1.28 18.48
N VAL A 117 -34.82 0.04 18.38
CA VAL A 117 -34.07 0.91 19.28
C VAL A 117 -35.06 1.44 20.33
N PRO A 118 -34.84 1.19 21.63
CA PRO A 118 -35.83 1.48 22.67
C PRO A 118 -35.87 2.95 23.10
N ALA A 119 -34.79 3.70 22.88
CA ALA A 119 -34.69 5.10 23.31
C ALA A 119 -33.78 5.90 22.37
N ASP A 120 -34.06 7.20 22.27
CA ASP A 120 -33.13 8.15 21.64
C ASP A 120 -31.80 8.17 22.42
N GLY A 121 -30.69 8.13 21.71
CA GLY A 121 -29.39 8.27 22.35
C GLY A 121 -28.20 8.03 21.43
N ILE A 122 -27.02 8.18 22.02
CA ILE A 122 -25.75 7.78 21.42
C ILE A 122 -25.49 6.30 21.75
N TYR A 123 -25.14 5.53 20.73
CA TYR A 123 -24.82 4.11 20.79
C TYR A 123 -23.41 3.85 20.24
N GLU A 124 -22.79 2.79 20.73
CA GLU A 124 -21.59 2.17 20.15
C GLU A 124 -21.97 0.84 19.51
N LEU A 125 -21.22 0.45 18.47
CA LEU A 125 -21.40 -0.81 17.77
C LEU A 125 -20.29 -1.79 18.16
N GLU A 126 -20.66 -2.96 18.66
CA GLU A 126 -19.75 -4.09 18.89
C GLU A 126 -20.07 -5.25 17.96
N PHE A 127 -19.01 -5.91 17.49
CA PHE A 127 -19.12 -7.17 16.78
C PHE A 127 -18.41 -8.30 17.51
N THR A 128 -19.00 -9.48 17.43
CA THR A 128 -18.26 -10.73 17.55
C THR A 128 -18.05 -11.29 16.14
N TYR A 129 -16.80 -11.44 15.69
CA TYR A 129 -16.47 -11.80 14.31
C TYR A 129 -15.26 -12.76 14.24
N LYS A 130 -15.09 -13.44 13.09
CA LYS A 130 -13.95 -14.33 12.81
C LYS A 130 -13.58 -14.24 11.34
N SER A 131 -12.29 -14.07 11.06
CA SER A 131 -11.74 -14.12 9.70
C SER A 131 -11.76 -15.55 9.15
N ILE A 132 -12.16 -15.72 7.89
CA ILE A 132 -12.28 -17.04 7.26
C ILE A 132 -11.35 -17.27 6.07
N LYS A 133 -10.74 -16.21 5.50
CA LYS A 133 -9.74 -16.29 4.43
C LYS A 133 -8.33 -16.35 5.03
N GLN A 134 -7.74 -17.55 5.10
CA GLN A 134 -6.48 -17.81 5.80
C GLN A 134 -5.21 -17.35 5.05
N ASP A 135 -5.29 -17.13 3.73
CA ASP A 135 -4.12 -16.81 2.89
C ASP A 135 -4.02 -15.30 2.57
N SER A 136 -4.81 -14.45 3.22
CA SER A 136 -4.89 -13.03 2.90
C SER A 136 -4.27 -12.17 3.99
N SER A 137 -3.24 -11.39 3.65
CA SER A 137 -2.60 -10.46 4.59
C SER A 137 -3.37 -9.17 4.81
N SER A 138 -4.48 -8.94 4.11
CA SER A 138 -5.25 -7.70 4.17
C SER A 138 -6.14 -7.66 5.41
N SER A 139 -6.39 -6.44 5.91
CA SER A 139 -7.48 -6.20 6.87
C SER A 139 -8.84 -6.38 6.19
N ILE A 140 -9.87 -6.66 6.98
CA ILE A 140 -11.24 -6.86 6.49
C ILE A 140 -12.00 -5.54 6.62
N PHE A 141 -12.70 -5.10 5.57
CA PHE A 141 -13.46 -3.85 5.57
C PHE A 141 -14.93 -4.05 5.19
N TYR A 142 -15.83 -3.41 5.95
CA TYR A 142 -17.27 -3.35 5.65
C TYR A 142 -17.77 -1.91 5.77
N GLY A 143 -18.60 -1.48 4.83
CA GLY A 143 -19.32 -0.21 4.95
C GLY A 143 -20.63 -0.37 5.74
N LEU A 144 -21.03 0.66 6.49
CA LEU A 144 -22.27 0.74 7.24
C LEU A 144 -23.15 1.88 6.71
N GLU A 145 -24.41 1.56 6.41
CA GLU A 145 -25.49 2.53 6.23
C GLU A 145 -26.56 2.32 7.32
N ILE A 146 -27.06 3.42 7.86
CA ILE A 146 -28.19 3.44 8.80
C ILE A 146 -29.34 4.16 8.09
N ASP A 147 -30.48 3.48 7.97
CA ASP A 147 -31.66 3.97 7.24
C ASP A 147 -31.36 4.45 5.82
N GLY A 148 -30.48 3.73 5.12
CA GLY A 148 -30.06 4.01 3.74
C GLY A 148 -29.12 5.20 3.60
N ARG A 149 -28.49 5.65 4.68
CA ARG A 149 -27.49 6.73 4.67
C ARG A 149 -26.22 6.32 5.40
N THR A 150 -25.07 6.62 4.83
CA THR A 150 -23.79 6.54 5.55
C THR A 150 -23.78 7.62 6.64
N PRO A 151 -23.65 7.28 7.93
CA PRO A 151 -23.79 8.25 9.02
C PRO A 151 -22.65 9.28 9.03
N PHE A 152 -21.45 8.86 8.67
CA PHE A 152 -20.27 9.69 8.44
C PHE A 152 -19.28 8.95 7.53
N SER A 153 -18.39 9.65 6.82
CA SER A 153 -17.54 9.11 5.74
C SER A 153 -16.76 7.86 6.17
N GLU A 154 -16.22 7.85 7.39
CA GLU A 154 -15.46 6.74 7.97
C GLU A 154 -16.31 5.49 8.25
N ALA A 155 -17.64 5.60 8.40
CA ALA A 155 -18.53 4.46 8.46
C ALA A 155 -18.66 3.73 7.11
N GLY A 156 -18.25 4.38 6.01
CA GLY A 156 -18.20 3.75 4.69
C GLY A 156 -17.18 2.61 4.58
N SER A 157 -16.23 2.53 5.51
CA SER A 157 -15.17 1.52 5.58
C SER A 157 -14.69 1.28 7.03
N LEU A 158 -15.43 0.45 7.77
CA LEU A 158 -15.07 -0.02 9.11
C LEU A 158 -14.07 -1.19 9.02
N GLU A 159 -12.96 -1.09 9.76
CA GLU A 159 -11.92 -2.12 9.78
C GLU A 159 -12.20 -3.21 10.83
N PHE A 160 -12.06 -4.46 10.40
CA PHE A 160 -12.09 -5.65 11.24
C PHE A 160 -10.70 -6.28 11.23
N VAL A 161 -9.97 -6.07 12.32
CA VAL A 161 -8.56 -6.43 12.43
C VAL A 161 -8.40 -7.94 12.61
N LYS A 162 -7.45 -8.53 11.89
CA LYS A 162 -7.01 -9.92 12.04
C LYS A 162 -5.94 -10.05 13.13
N ARG A 163 -5.71 -11.25 13.65
CA ARG A 163 -4.61 -11.51 14.60
C ARG A 163 -3.51 -12.28 13.94
N TRP A 164 -2.28 -11.82 14.11
CA TRP A 164 -1.08 -12.42 13.54
C TRP A 164 -0.05 -12.69 14.63
N ARG A 165 0.82 -13.66 14.38
CA ARG A 165 2.00 -13.96 15.19
C ARG A 165 3.13 -14.50 14.33
N ASP A 166 4.34 -14.45 14.87
CA ASP A 166 5.48 -15.12 14.27
C ASP A 166 5.37 -16.64 14.47
N LYS A 167 5.64 -17.42 13.43
CA LYS A 167 5.54 -18.89 13.43
C LYS A 167 6.63 -19.55 14.28
N ASP A 168 7.84 -18.98 14.21
CA ASP A 168 9.08 -19.49 14.80
C ASP A 168 9.56 -18.50 15.87
N VAL A 169 9.39 -18.85 17.15
CA VAL A 169 9.89 -18.07 18.29
C VAL A 169 10.55 -19.06 19.28
N PRO A 170 11.87 -18.97 19.55
CA PRO A 170 12.84 -18.00 19.04
C PRO A 170 13.12 -18.12 17.53
N PHE A 171 13.60 -17.05 16.91
CA PHE A 171 13.92 -17.01 15.48
C PHE A 171 14.98 -18.06 15.11
N ARG A 172 14.81 -18.69 13.94
CA ARG A 172 15.80 -19.60 13.36
C ARG A 172 17.08 -18.82 13.04
N LYS A 173 18.23 -19.51 12.99
CA LYS A 173 19.52 -18.90 12.64
C LYS A 173 20.12 -19.54 11.40
N ASP A 174 20.78 -18.73 10.58
CA ASP A 174 21.55 -19.19 9.43
C ASP A 174 22.89 -19.82 9.87
N ALA A 175 23.67 -20.33 8.89
CA ALA A 175 24.95 -20.99 9.15
C ALA A 175 26.03 -20.08 9.77
N ILE A 176 25.87 -18.75 9.70
CA ILE A 176 26.81 -17.76 10.28
C ILE A 176 26.27 -17.12 11.57
N GLY A 177 25.08 -17.54 12.00
CA GLY A 177 24.43 -17.19 13.27
C GLY A 177 23.57 -15.93 13.22
N ASN A 178 23.23 -15.43 12.02
CA ASN A 178 22.21 -14.38 11.87
C ASN A 178 20.82 -14.97 12.06
N GLU A 179 19.90 -14.18 12.60
CA GLU A 179 18.51 -14.58 12.71
C GLU A 179 17.78 -14.47 11.36
N ILE A 180 17.08 -15.54 11.01
CA ILE A 180 16.21 -15.65 9.86
C ILE A 180 14.82 -15.21 10.30
N ARG A 181 14.21 -14.30 9.54
CA ARG A 181 12.87 -13.81 9.84
C ARG A 181 11.87 -14.95 9.89
N SER A 182 10.93 -14.86 10.82
CA SER A 182 9.85 -15.84 10.91
C SER A 182 8.74 -15.58 9.89
N LEU A 183 8.19 -16.67 9.35
CA LEU A 183 6.93 -16.62 8.62
C LEU A 183 5.81 -16.13 9.53
N GLN A 184 4.85 -15.42 8.94
CA GLN A 184 3.69 -14.90 9.66
C GLN A 184 2.57 -15.94 9.64
N THR A 185 1.84 -16.08 10.74
CA THR A 185 0.68 -16.97 10.80
C THR A 185 -0.50 -16.24 11.40
N GLU A 186 -1.62 -16.26 10.68
CA GLU A 186 -2.89 -15.75 11.16
C GLU A 186 -3.45 -16.67 12.25
N SER A 187 -3.95 -16.08 13.33
CA SER A 187 -4.71 -16.76 14.37
C SER A 187 -6.19 -16.51 14.12
N SER A 188 -6.83 -17.39 13.34
CA SER A 188 -8.28 -17.33 13.09
C SER A 188 -9.05 -17.78 14.34
N VAL A 189 -9.46 -16.82 15.16
CA VAL A 189 -10.22 -17.00 16.41
C VAL A 189 -11.41 -16.04 16.44
N TRP A 190 -12.45 -16.36 17.21
CA TRP A 190 -13.53 -15.39 17.45
C TRP A 190 -13.03 -14.19 18.25
N LEU A 191 -13.27 -13.00 17.70
CA LEU A 191 -12.91 -11.72 18.28
C LEU A 191 -14.16 -10.96 18.66
N THR A 192 -14.13 -10.26 19.79
CA THR A 192 -15.16 -9.28 20.15
C THR A 192 -14.51 -7.91 20.24
N ALA A 193 -15.01 -6.95 19.46
CA ALA A 193 -14.45 -5.60 19.41
C ALA A 193 -15.54 -4.55 19.21
N ARG A 194 -15.38 -3.43 19.92
CA ARG A 194 -16.09 -2.18 19.63
C ARG A 194 -15.47 -1.55 18.39
N MET A 195 -16.30 -1.00 17.51
CA MET A 195 -15.83 -0.39 16.28
C MET A 195 -15.10 0.91 16.59
N THR A 196 -13.79 0.93 16.35
CA THR A 196 -12.91 2.08 16.58
C THR A 196 -12.10 2.34 15.32
N ASN A 197 -11.87 3.61 15.01
CA ASN A 197 -10.94 4.01 13.96
C ASN A 197 -9.90 4.96 14.55
N TYR A 198 -8.73 4.42 14.90
CA TYR A 198 -7.62 5.15 15.53
C TYR A 198 -6.98 6.22 14.64
N ALA A 199 -7.40 6.34 13.37
CA ALA A 199 -7.03 7.48 12.54
C ALA A 199 -7.83 8.74 12.90
N VAL A 200 -9.04 8.58 13.43
CA VAL A 200 -9.99 9.69 13.70
C VAL A 200 -10.43 9.79 15.15
N SER A 201 -10.34 8.70 15.92
CA SER A 201 -10.76 8.63 17.32
C SER A 201 -10.04 7.50 18.07
N SER A 202 -9.46 7.83 19.23
CA SER A 202 -8.97 6.83 20.20
C SER A 202 -10.10 6.03 20.87
N GLU A 203 -11.32 6.56 20.86
CA GLU A 203 -12.52 5.93 21.42
C GLU A 203 -13.36 5.24 20.33
N PRO A 204 -14.22 4.26 20.69
CA PRO A 204 -15.20 3.70 19.78
C PRO A 204 -16.06 4.78 19.08
N LEU A 205 -16.45 4.46 17.84
CA LEU A 205 -17.28 5.33 17.02
C LEU A 205 -18.70 5.44 17.58
N LYS A 206 -19.19 6.67 17.68
CA LYS A 206 -20.49 7.01 18.27
C LYS A 206 -21.55 7.19 17.18
N PHE A 207 -22.69 6.53 17.35
CA PHE A 207 -23.82 6.56 16.42
C PHE A 207 -25.05 7.09 17.12
N ARG A 208 -25.73 8.08 16.54
CA ARG A 208 -27.01 8.57 17.05
C ARG A 208 -28.16 7.75 16.45
N LEU A 209 -29.00 7.21 17.32
CA LEU A 209 -30.23 6.52 16.92
C LEU A 209 -31.42 7.09 17.70
N SER A 210 -32.57 7.16 17.05
CA SER A 210 -33.85 7.51 17.67
C SER A 210 -34.56 6.25 18.18
N ALA A 211 -35.52 6.41 19.08
CA ALA A 211 -36.42 5.33 19.44
C ALA A 211 -37.25 4.92 18.21
N GLY A 212 -37.30 3.62 17.91
CA GLY A 212 -38.02 3.08 16.77
C GLY A 212 -37.25 2.00 16.01
N VAL A 213 -37.78 1.60 14.86
CA VAL A 213 -37.16 0.58 14.02
C VAL A 213 -36.19 1.24 13.05
N HIS A 214 -34.93 0.85 13.11
CA HIS A 214 -33.86 1.29 12.22
C HIS A 214 -33.41 0.14 11.31
N THR A 215 -32.92 0.48 10.12
CA THR A 215 -32.31 -0.48 9.19
C THR A 215 -30.80 -0.29 9.20
N LEU A 216 -30.07 -1.34 9.58
CA LEU A 216 -28.61 -1.39 9.49
C LEU A 216 -28.23 -2.20 8.26
N ARG A 217 -27.63 -1.56 7.25
CA ARG A 217 -27.07 -2.22 6.07
C ARG A 217 -25.56 -2.28 6.20
N PHE A 218 -25.00 -3.47 6.00
CA PHE A 218 -23.57 -3.65 5.82
C PHE A 218 -23.25 -4.03 4.39
N THR A 219 -22.17 -3.49 3.84
CA THR A 219 -21.68 -3.78 2.49
C THR A 219 -20.26 -4.29 2.58
N ALA A 220 -20.02 -5.53 2.13
CA ALA A 220 -18.68 -6.11 2.11
C ALA A 220 -17.79 -5.35 1.10
N ARG A 221 -16.55 -5.02 1.48
CA ARG A 221 -15.65 -4.22 0.63
C ARG A 221 -14.51 -5.01 -0.01
N ASN A 222 -13.96 -6.01 0.68
CA ASN A 222 -12.77 -6.70 0.18
C ASN A 222 -12.62 -8.16 0.63
N GLU A 223 -13.08 -8.54 1.82
CA GLU A 223 -12.83 -9.88 2.37
C GLU A 223 -14.04 -10.54 3.04
N PRO A 224 -14.13 -11.89 2.96
CA PRO A 224 -15.17 -12.65 3.63
C PRO A 224 -14.94 -12.74 5.14
N MET A 225 -16.03 -12.87 5.90
CA MET A 225 -15.99 -12.87 7.37
C MET A 225 -17.16 -13.65 7.96
N ALA A 226 -16.94 -14.32 9.09
CA ALA A 226 -18.00 -14.91 9.91
C ALA A 226 -18.41 -13.96 11.04
N TRP A 227 -19.72 -13.83 11.26
CA TRP A 227 -20.36 -12.91 12.19
C TRP A 227 -21.11 -13.72 13.24
N GLY A 228 -20.76 -13.49 14.50
CA GLY A 228 -21.29 -14.21 15.65
C GLY A 228 -22.29 -13.38 16.46
N ALA A 229 -22.11 -12.07 16.53
CA ALA A 229 -23.08 -11.12 17.08
C ALA A 229 -22.82 -9.71 16.57
N ILE A 230 -23.90 -8.92 16.52
CA ILE A 230 -23.85 -7.46 16.40
C ILE A 230 -24.57 -6.92 17.63
N ARG A 231 -23.97 -5.94 18.32
CA ARG A 231 -24.57 -5.32 19.51
C ARG A 231 -24.54 -3.81 19.42
N LEU A 232 -25.69 -3.17 19.68
CA LEU A 232 -25.75 -1.74 19.97
C LEU A 232 -25.70 -1.54 21.48
N ARG A 233 -24.78 -0.71 21.96
CA ARG A 233 -24.55 -0.51 23.39
C ARG A 233 -24.48 0.94 23.78
N ALA A 234 -24.66 1.19 25.07
CA ALA A 234 -24.30 2.44 25.70
C ALA A 234 -22.78 2.70 25.57
N PRO A 235 -22.36 3.91 25.21
CA PRO A 235 -20.98 4.36 25.36
C PRO A 235 -20.52 4.22 26.82
N GLU A 236 -19.34 3.64 27.02
CA GLU A 236 -18.80 3.40 28.35
C GLU A 236 -17.89 4.55 28.77
N PRO A 237 -18.17 5.22 29.90
CA PRO A 237 -17.32 6.32 30.35
C PRO A 237 -15.99 5.78 30.89
N ILE A 238 -14.89 6.21 30.28
CA ILE A 238 -13.55 5.93 30.78
C ILE A 238 -13.21 6.97 31.88
N PRO A 239 -12.84 6.56 33.10
CA PRO A 239 -12.47 7.50 34.17
C PRO A 239 -11.14 8.21 33.86
N ASP A 240 -10.91 9.39 34.47
CA ASP A 240 -9.56 9.96 34.52
C ASP A 240 -8.69 9.22 35.56
N TYR A 241 -7.38 9.44 35.54
CA TYR A 241 -6.46 8.73 36.44
C TYR A 241 -6.74 9.00 37.92
N ALA A 242 -7.19 10.21 38.27
CA ALA A 242 -7.54 10.57 39.64
C ALA A 242 -8.75 9.77 40.14
N ALA A 243 -9.79 9.61 39.32
CA ALA A 243 -10.96 8.80 39.62
C ALA A 243 -10.62 7.30 39.63
N TYR A 244 -9.79 6.83 38.68
CA TYR A 244 -9.30 5.45 38.64
C TYR A 244 -8.53 5.08 39.91
N SER A 245 -7.55 5.90 40.30
CA SER A 245 -6.72 5.66 41.49
C SER A 245 -7.54 5.68 42.78
N ALA A 246 -8.47 6.65 42.94
CA ALA A 246 -9.36 6.71 44.09
C ALA A 246 -10.35 5.52 44.16
N GLY A 247 -10.91 5.11 43.01
CA GLY A 247 -11.80 3.94 42.91
C GLY A 247 -11.07 2.63 43.21
N ALA A 248 -9.81 2.52 42.78
CA ALA A 248 -8.96 1.37 43.07
C ALA A 248 -8.58 1.30 44.55
N GLU A 249 -8.38 2.41 45.26
CA GLU A 249 -8.10 2.40 46.70
C GLU A 249 -9.32 2.01 47.56
N THR A 250 -10.53 2.34 47.11
CA THR A 250 -11.78 2.08 47.82
C THR A 250 -12.37 0.68 47.56
N GLY A 251 -11.81 -0.06 46.60
CA GLY A 251 -12.25 -1.41 46.21
C GLY A 251 -13.43 -1.43 45.23
N ASP A 252 -13.86 -0.27 44.74
CA ASP A 252 -14.95 -0.12 43.77
C ASP A 252 -14.46 -0.24 42.31
N ALA A 253 -13.17 -0.01 42.04
CA ALA A 253 -12.61 -0.31 40.71
C ALA A 253 -12.36 -1.82 40.56
N ALA A 254 -12.86 -2.40 39.48
CA ALA A 254 -12.63 -3.81 39.16
C ALA A 254 -11.12 -4.09 39.10
N ILE A 255 -10.67 -5.09 39.88
CA ILE A 255 -9.34 -5.66 39.73
C ILE A 255 -9.29 -6.29 38.33
N ARG A 256 -8.42 -5.79 37.46
CA ARG A 256 -8.25 -6.35 36.11
C ARG A 256 -7.53 -7.69 36.21
N GLY A 257 -8.02 -8.71 35.49
CA GLY A 257 -7.47 -10.07 35.47
C GLY A 257 -8.28 -11.17 36.18
N VAL A 258 -9.51 -10.92 36.65
CA VAL A 258 -10.32 -12.01 37.28
C VAL A 258 -10.99 -12.87 36.21
N SER A 259 -10.41 -14.02 35.89
CA SER A 259 -11.19 -15.19 35.43
C SER A 259 -11.73 -15.94 36.64
N GLU A 260 -12.99 -16.37 36.62
CA GLU A 260 -13.65 -17.13 37.69
C GLU A 260 -13.05 -18.54 37.90
N ALA A 261 -11.76 -18.67 38.26
CA ALA A 261 -11.18 -19.94 38.70
C ALA A 261 -9.78 -19.77 39.30
N SER A 262 -9.65 -19.23 40.52
CA SER A 262 -8.71 -19.70 41.56
C SER A 262 -8.38 -18.60 42.60
N ALA A 263 -9.29 -18.35 43.53
CA ALA A 263 -8.98 -17.58 44.74
C ALA A 263 -8.68 -18.54 45.90
N THR A 264 -7.52 -19.20 45.91
CA THR A 264 -6.98 -19.80 47.15
C THR A 264 -5.45 -19.80 47.15
N GLY A 265 -4.87 -18.92 47.98
CA GLY A 265 -3.52 -19.06 48.52
C GLY A 265 -2.51 -18.04 48.02
N ILE A 266 -2.46 -16.86 48.65
CA ILE A 266 -1.32 -15.93 48.52
C ILE A 266 -0.80 -15.61 49.91
N SER A 267 0.43 -16.03 50.20
CA SER A 267 1.23 -15.51 51.31
C SER A 267 2.25 -14.53 50.74
N ALA A 268 2.21 -13.28 51.22
CA ALA A 268 3.23 -12.28 50.91
C ALA A 268 4.60 -12.75 51.41
N SER A 269 5.57 -12.91 50.50
CA SER A 269 6.97 -13.03 50.87
C SER A 269 7.59 -11.64 50.93
N ALA A 270 7.85 -11.17 52.14
CA ALA A 270 8.75 -10.05 52.39
C ALA A 270 10.19 -10.47 52.07
N GLY A 271 10.79 -9.87 51.04
CA GLY A 271 12.21 -9.97 50.70
C GLY A 271 12.68 -8.65 50.08
N ASP A 272 13.83 -8.15 50.54
CA ASP A 272 14.33 -6.75 50.47
C ASP A 272 14.72 -6.19 49.08
N GLU A 273 14.21 -6.69 47.95
CA GLU A 273 14.32 -6.00 46.64
C GLU A 273 12.94 -5.99 45.96
N ALA A 274 12.41 -4.79 45.68
CA ALA A 274 11.14 -4.60 45.00
C ALA A 274 11.16 -5.24 43.59
N TRP A 275 10.10 -5.97 43.25
CA TRP A 275 10.05 -6.84 42.09
C TRP A 275 9.97 -6.08 40.75
N PHE A 276 10.58 -6.64 39.70
CA PHE A 276 10.35 -6.22 38.31
C PHE A 276 10.47 -7.39 37.33
N SER A 277 9.86 -7.24 36.16
CA SER A 277 9.97 -8.15 35.01
C SER A 277 10.28 -7.35 33.75
N LEU A 278 11.18 -7.86 32.91
CA LEU A 278 11.54 -7.28 31.61
C LEU A 278 11.02 -8.17 30.49
N ILE A 279 10.37 -7.56 29.51
CA ILE A 279 9.80 -8.22 28.34
C ILE A 279 10.44 -7.60 27.10
N GLU A 280 11.16 -8.41 26.32
CA GLU A 280 11.81 -7.93 25.09
C GLU A 280 10.77 -7.46 24.06
N GLY A 281 11.07 -6.38 23.35
CA GLY A 281 10.17 -5.71 22.41
C GLY A 281 9.83 -6.58 21.21
N GLU A 282 10.77 -7.38 20.72
CA GLU A 282 10.53 -8.35 19.65
C GLU A 282 9.74 -9.59 20.12
N ARG A 283 9.47 -9.74 21.42
CA ARG A 283 8.73 -10.86 22.02
C ARG A 283 7.26 -10.51 22.28
N TYR A 284 6.60 -9.92 21.30
CA TYR A 284 5.14 -9.77 21.32
C TYR A 284 4.44 -11.12 21.19
N SER A 285 3.29 -11.26 21.84
CA SER A 285 2.44 -12.45 21.78
C SER A 285 1.56 -12.47 20.52
N GLN A 286 1.04 -11.29 20.12
CA GLN A 286 0.14 -11.09 18.99
C GLN A 286 0.31 -9.69 18.40
N LYS A 287 -0.13 -9.52 17.16
CA LYS A 287 -0.16 -8.24 16.45
C LYS A 287 -1.33 -8.16 15.47
N SER A 288 -1.66 -6.93 15.07
CA SER A 288 -2.80 -6.62 14.19
C SER A 288 -2.59 -6.96 12.71
N HIS A 289 -1.34 -6.93 12.25
CA HIS A 289 -1.02 -6.97 10.82
C HIS A 289 0.38 -7.57 10.59
N PRO A 290 0.60 -8.33 9.51
CA PRO A 290 1.90 -8.94 9.22
C PRO A 290 3.00 -7.92 8.87
N ALA A 291 2.63 -6.68 8.52
CA ALA A 291 3.59 -5.59 8.33
C ALA A 291 4.26 -5.16 9.64
N VAL A 292 3.58 -5.29 10.79
CA VAL A 292 4.15 -5.04 12.13
C VAL A 292 5.21 -6.11 12.39
N GLN A 293 6.47 -5.73 12.49
CA GLN A 293 7.59 -6.67 12.41
C GLN A 293 8.74 -6.23 13.28
N SER A 294 9.51 -7.22 13.75
CA SER A 294 10.76 -6.97 14.44
C SER A 294 11.83 -6.44 13.46
N GLY A 295 12.76 -5.67 14.00
CA GLY A 295 13.87 -5.07 13.29
C GLY A 295 15.17 -5.21 14.06
N THR A 296 16.23 -4.64 13.50
CA THR A 296 17.58 -4.70 14.04
C THR A 296 18.07 -3.30 14.34
N GLN A 297 18.43 -3.04 15.60
CA GLN A 297 19.03 -1.80 16.06
C GLN A 297 20.43 -2.09 16.62
N ASN A 298 21.41 -1.29 16.21
CA ASN A 298 22.80 -1.44 16.65
C ASN A 298 23.23 -0.24 17.49
N GLU A 299 23.01 -0.31 18.80
CA GLU A 299 23.51 0.70 19.74
C GLU A 299 23.84 0.10 21.12
N PRO A 300 24.62 0.80 21.96
CA PRO A 300 24.92 0.32 23.31
C PRO A 300 23.64 0.06 24.13
N TYR A 301 23.64 -1.06 24.85
CA TYR A 301 22.57 -1.47 25.78
C TYR A 301 21.21 -1.78 25.16
N VAL A 302 21.12 -1.94 23.83
CA VAL A 302 19.97 -2.61 23.19
C VAL A 302 19.91 -4.08 23.63
N SER A 303 18.71 -4.66 23.75
CA SER A 303 18.53 -6.05 24.14
C SER A 303 17.63 -6.79 23.16
N PRO A 304 18.05 -7.97 22.64
CA PRO A 304 19.40 -8.53 22.72
C PRO A 304 20.46 -7.73 21.91
N ASP A 305 21.72 -7.72 22.39
CA ASP A 305 22.85 -7.18 21.61
C ASP A 305 23.18 -8.13 20.45
N GLY A 306 23.12 -7.63 19.21
CA GLY A 306 23.45 -8.40 18.02
C GLY A 306 24.92 -8.86 17.97
N GLN A 307 25.82 -8.23 18.74
CA GLN A 307 27.25 -8.55 18.79
C GLN A 307 27.95 -8.60 17.42
N GLY A 308 27.50 -7.77 16.48
CA GLY A 308 27.99 -7.75 15.10
C GLY A 308 27.38 -8.80 14.18
N ARG A 309 26.35 -9.54 14.61
CA ARG A 309 25.48 -10.34 13.77
C ARG A 309 24.14 -9.64 13.56
N PHE A 310 23.38 -10.10 12.58
CA PHE A 310 22.00 -9.65 12.38
C PHE A 310 21.08 -10.38 13.36
N VAL A 311 20.49 -9.64 14.30
CA VAL A 311 19.60 -10.13 15.37
C VAL A 311 18.40 -9.20 15.46
N TYR A 312 17.19 -9.77 15.53
CA TYR A 312 15.98 -9.00 15.74
C TYR A 312 15.87 -8.65 17.23
N ASN A 313 15.97 -7.36 17.54
CA ASN A 313 16.08 -6.87 18.92
C ASN A 313 15.22 -5.63 19.24
N ILE A 314 14.37 -5.25 18.30
CA ILE A 314 13.35 -4.22 18.53
C ILE A 314 12.08 -4.63 17.80
N LEU A 315 10.94 -4.15 18.26
CA LEU A 315 9.80 -3.94 17.37
C LEU A 315 10.08 -2.70 16.52
N ASP A 316 10.00 -2.80 15.19
CA ASP A 316 10.50 -1.77 14.26
C ASP A 316 9.45 -0.71 13.93
N GLY A 317 9.69 0.54 14.34
CA GLY A 317 8.82 1.68 14.07
C GLY A 317 8.72 2.11 12.60
N LEU A 318 9.60 1.65 11.70
CA LEU A 318 9.41 1.83 10.25
C LEU A 318 8.30 0.93 9.70
N ARG A 319 8.03 -0.17 10.40
CA ARG A 319 7.11 -1.25 10.06
C ARG A 319 5.86 -1.29 10.94
N TRP A 320 5.87 -0.58 12.07
CA TRP A 320 4.73 -0.36 12.96
C TRP A 320 4.44 1.14 13.06
N LYS A 321 3.55 1.63 12.17
CA LYS A 321 3.34 3.09 12.00
C LYS A 321 1.95 3.52 11.53
N ARG A 322 1.12 2.63 10.98
CA ARG A 322 -0.21 3.01 10.49
C ARG A 322 -1.20 3.06 11.64
N ALA A 323 -2.15 3.98 11.59
CA ALA A 323 -3.22 4.08 12.57
C ALA A 323 -3.94 2.74 12.74
N GLY A 324 -4.21 2.34 13.98
CA GLY A 324 -4.87 1.07 14.30
C GLY A 324 -3.94 -0.14 14.34
N GLU A 325 -2.71 -0.05 13.81
CA GLU A 325 -1.73 -1.13 13.97
C GLU A 325 -1.31 -1.27 15.44
N TRP A 326 -1.27 -2.50 15.94
CA TRP A 326 -0.93 -2.79 17.33
C TRP A 326 -0.08 -4.04 17.48
N ALA A 327 0.67 -4.05 18.58
CA ALA A 327 1.36 -5.21 19.13
C ALA A 327 0.98 -5.38 20.59
N GLU A 328 0.92 -6.63 21.05
CA GLU A 328 0.50 -7.01 22.40
C GLU A 328 1.54 -7.93 23.04
N TRP A 329 1.91 -7.63 24.29
CA TRP A 329 2.85 -8.40 25.09
C TRP A 329 2.13 -9.01 26.29
N THR A 330 2.54 -10.22 26.65
CA THR A 330 2.04 -10.94 27.82
C THR A 330 3.07 -10.86 28.93
N PHE A 331 2.63 -10.63 30.16
CA PHE A 331 3.49 -10.60 31.34
C PHE A 331 2.77 -11.17 32.56
N GLU A 332 3.53 -11.61 33.56
CA GLU A 332 3.00 -12.18 34.79
C GLU A 332 3.48 -11.35 35.99
N VAL A 333 2.56 -11.04 36.91
CA VAL A 333 2.88 -10.35 38.17
C VAL A 333 2.68 -11.28 39.37
N PRO A 334 3.56 -11.22 40.39
CA PRO A 334 3.63 -12.22 41.45
C PRO A 334 2.54 -12.10 42.52
N SER A 335 1.91 -10.92 42.64
CA SER A 335 0.90 -10.64 43.65
C SER A 335 -0.06 -9.57 43.18
N GLU A 336 -1.26 -9.52 43.76
CA GLU A 336 -2.14 -8.38 43.55
C GLU A 336 -1.49 -7.13 44.15
N GLY A 337 -1.44 -6.04 43.39
CA GLY A 337 -0.81 -4.81 43.86
C GLY A 337 -0.78 -3.69 42.83
N TRP A 338 -0.08 -2.62 43.21
CA TRP A 338 0.22 -1.50 42.33
C TRP A 338 1.52 -1.78 41.58
N TYR A 339 1.52 -1.50 40.28
CA TYR A 339 2.67 -1.65 39.39
C TYR A 339 2.87 -0.39 38.55
N GLU A 340 4.11 -0.12 38.18
CA GLU A 340 4.52 0.93 37.23
C GLU A 340 5.09 0.25 35.98
N ILE A 341 4.97 0.92 34.83
CA ILE A 341 5.39 0.38 33.53
C ILE A 341 6.39 1.34 32.89
N ASP A 342 7.57 0.84 32.57
CA ASP A 342 8.58 1.54 31.78
C ASP A 342 8.66 0.97 30.37
N VAL A 343 8.90 1.82 29.38
CA VAL A 343 9.04 1.48 27.97
C VAL A 343 10.36 2.04 27.49
N LYS A 344 11.26 1.19 26.96
CA LYS A 344 12.44 1.68 26.25
C LYS A 344 12.15 1.81 24.77
N TYR A 345 12.08 3.05 24.27
CA TYR A 345 11.54 3.35 22.95
C TYR A 345 12.44 4.29 22.14
N PHE A 346 12.24 4.26 20.83
CA PHE A 346 12.87 5.18 19.88
C PHE A 346 11.84 5.69 18.88
N GLN A 347 11.83 7.01 18.66
CA GLN A 347 10.84 7.70 17.85
C GLN A 347 11.49 8.93 17.16
N ARG A 348 11.95 8.70 15.93
CA ARG A 348 12.50 9.74 15.03
C ARG A 348 11.92 9.63 13.60
N PHE A 349 10.76 9.02 13.44
CA PHE A 349 10.24 8.70 12.11
C PHE A 349 9.57 9.91 11.44
N VAL A 350 9.03 10.84 12.24
CA VAL A 350 8.28 12.02 11.76
C VAL A 350 8.86 13.30 12.37
N GLY A 351 10.11 13.63 12.02
CA GLY A 351 10.76 14.95 12.22
C GLY A 351 10.30 15.82 13.40
N LYS A 352 10.76 15.50 14.62
CA LYS A 352 10.42 16.17 15.91
C LYS A 352 8.96 16.15 16.36
N ALA A 353 8.05 15.50 15.63
CA ALA A 353 6.70 15.28 16.10
C ALA A 353 6.65 14.27 17.26
N ASN A 354 5.58 14.28 18.03
CA ASN A 354 5.27 13.22 18.99
C ASN A 354 4.62 12.02 18.26
N ALA A 355 4.94 10.81 18.69
CA ALA A 355 4.17 9.61 18.34
C ALA A 355 3.11 9.40 19.42
N TYR A 356 1.91 8.96 19.04
CA TYR A 356 0.84 8.73 20.00
C TYR A 356 0.45 7.26 20.02
N ARG A 357 0.15 6.75 21.21
CA ARG A 357 -0.31 5.37 21.40
C ARG A 357 -1.54 5.33 22.28
N THR A 358 -2.57 4.61 21.87
CA THR A 358 -3.60 4.19 22.81
C THR A 358 -3.11 2.93 23.52
N VAL A 359 -3.06 2.95 24.85
CA VAL A 359 -2.54 1.86 25.69
C VAL A 359 -3.69 1.10 26.32
N LEU A 360 -3.68 -0.22 26.17
CA LEU A 360 -4.67 -1.11 26.76
C LEU A 360 -3.98 -2.11 27.69
N ILE A 361 -4.63 -2.38 28.83
CA ILE A 361 -4.27 -3.46 29.75
C ILE A 361 -5.45 -4.42 29.79
N ASP A 362 -5.19 -5.70 29.52
CA ASP A 362 -6.19 -6.77 29.45
C ASP A 362 -7.34 -6.44 28.47
N GLY A 363 -7.02 -5.80 27.35
CA GLY A 363 -7.97 -5.47 26.28
C GLY A 363 -8.81 -4.20 26.49
N GLU A 364 -8.56 -3.44 27.57
CA GLU A 364 -9.28 -2.19 27.86
C GLU A 364 -8.32 -1.04 28.18
N THR A 365 -8.71 0.19 27.86
CA THR A 365 -7.99 1.39 28.34
C THR A 365 -8.37 1.68 29.80
N PRO A 366 -7.43 1.67 30.76
CA PRO A 366 -7.75 1.86 32.19
C PRO A 366 -8.33 3.23 32.55
N PHE A 367 -7.78 4.29 31.97
CA PHE A 367 -8.17 5.67 32.22
C PHE A 367 -7.84 6.57 31.01
N ARG A 368 -8.46 7.74 30.91
CA ARG A 368 -8.49 8.57 29.70
C ARG A 368 -7.12 9.06 29.24
N GLU A 369 -6.18 9.28 30.16
CA GLU A 369 -4.82 9.74 29.86
C GLU A 369 -4.00 8.72 29.04
N LEU A 370 -4.47 7.46 28.95
CA LEU A 370 -3.88 6.43 28.10
C LEU A 370 -4.52 6.33 26.72
N LEU A 371 -5.56 7.11 26.44
CA LEU A 371 -5.99 7.40 25.08
C LEU A 371 -4.97 8.38 24.47
N HIS A 372 -4.50 8.11 23.25
CA HIS A 372 -3.49 8.95 22.57
C HIS A 372 -2.34 9.42 23.50
N TYR A 373 -1.73 8.50 24.25
CA TYR A 373 -0.60 8.81 25.13
C TYR A 373 0.62 9.25 24.30
N PRO A 374 1.21 10.43 24.58
CA PRO A 374 2.31 10.98 23.79
C PRO A 374 3.66 10.35 24.15
N PHE A 375 4.40 9.95 23.12
CA PHE A 375 5.82 9.61 23.15
C PHE A 375 6.60 10.70 22.42
N ALA A 376 7.44 11.41 23.17
CA ALA A 376 8.21 12.54 22.65
C ALA A 376 9.26 12.09 21.63
N TYR A 377 9.68 13.03 20.78
CA TYR A 377 10.83 12.82 19.90
C TYR A 377 12.10 12.49 20.70
N ASN A 378 12.84 11.47 20.27
CA ASN A 378 14.18 11.16 20.78
C ASN A 378 15.14 10.76 19.64
N ASP A 379 16.45 10.84 19.89
CA ASP A 379 17.49 10.55 18.89
C ASP A 379 18.22 9.21 19.11
N ARG A 380 17.75 8.43 20.07
CA ARG A 380 18.28 7.15 20.55
C ARG A 380 17.20 6.41 21.35
N LEU A 381 17.45 5.15 21.68
CA LEU A 381 16.60 4.41 22.63
C LEU A 381 16.71 5.01 24.05
N GLU A 382 15.58 5.45 24.59
CA GLU A 382 15.45 6.06 25.93
C GLU A 382 14.34 5.33 26.72
N VAL A 383 14.52 5.23 28.04
CA VAL A 383 13.56 4.62 28.96
C VAL A 383 12.58 5.68 29.41
N HIS A 384 11.29 5.38 29.24
CA HIS A 384 10.20 6.26 29.62
C HIS A 384 9.20 5.53 30.50
N THR A 385 8.97 6.06 31.70
CA THR A 385 7.92 5.57 32.59
C THR A 385 6.57 6.15 32.15
N LEU A 386 5.55 5.31 32.04
CA LEU A 386 4.19 5.79 31.76
C LEU A 386 3.74 6.66 32.94
N GLY A 387 3.39 7.92 32.69
CA GLY A 387 3.11 8.90 33.73
C GLY A 387 2.40 10.16 33.23
N GLY A 388 2.01 11.00 34.19
CA GLY A 388 1.34 12.28 33.92
C GLY A 388 2.26 13.31 33.25
N ALA A 389 1.68 14.42 32.81
CA ALA A 389 2.44 15.53 32.21
C ALA A 389 3.42 16.21 33.19
N ASP A 390 3.25 15.98 34.50
CA ASP A 390 4.14 16.39 35.58
C ASP A 390 5.33 15.43 35.79
N GLY A 391 5.34 14.29 35.09
CA GLY A 391 6.35 13.24 35.21
C GLY A 391 6.08 12.23 36.33
N GLU A 392 4.95 12.32 37.03
CA GLU A 392 4.58 11.35 38.06
C GLU A 392 4.14 10.01 37.43
N PRO A 393 4.72 8.87 37.84
CA PRO A 393 4.35 7.56 37.29
C PRO A 393 2.89 7.21 37.52
N PHE A 394 2.25 6.70 36.47
CA PHE A 394 0.96 6.04 36.60
C PHE A 394 1.13 4.68 37.28
N LYS A 395 0.26 4.39 38.23
CA LYS A 395 0.18 3.12 38.93
C LYS A 395 -1.01 2.33 38.41
N PHE A 396 -0.78 1.07 38.10
CA PHE A 396 -1.76 0.12 37.58
C PHE A 396 -2.06 -0.91 38.66
N ARG A 397 -3.34 -1.08 39.02
CA ARG A 397 -3.74 -2.12 39.97
C ARG A 397 -4.01 -3.42 39.22
N LEU A 398 -3.19 -4.43 39.46
CA LEU A 398 -3.22 -5.71 38.76
C LEU A 398 -3.48 -6.86 39.73
N ALA A 399 -4.22 -7.89 39.29
CA ALA A 399 -4.34 -9.17 40.01
C ALA A 399 -3.01 -9.93 39.99
N ALA A 400 -2.85 -10.96 40.82
CA ALA A 400 -1.76 -11.91 40.63
C ALA A 400 -2.04 -12.80 39.39
N GLY A 401 -1.04 -12.99 38.53
CA GLY A 401 -1.16 -13.86 37.35
C GLY A 401 -0.81 -13.17 36.04
N GLU A 402 -1.31 -13.74 34.94
CA GLU A 402 -1.04 -13.31 33.56
C GLU A 402 -1.89 -12.09 33.17
N HIS A 403 -1.24 -11.11 32.55
CA HIS A 403 -1.83 -9.89 32.01
C HIS A 403 -1.30 -9.61 30.60
N THR A 404 -2.02 -8.78 29.86
CA THR A 404 -1.56 -8.25 28.57
C THR A 404 -1.44 -6.74 28.59
N ILE A 405 -0.44 -6.23 27.87
CA ILE A 405 -0.32 -4.82 27.51
C ILE A 405 -0.28 -4.69 25.99
N ARG A 406 -1.12 -3.81 25.46
CA ARG A 406 -1.20 -3.52 24.03
C ARG A 406 -0.95 -2.03 23.80
N PHE A 407 -0.10 -1.75 22.82
CA PHE A 407 0.08 -0.41 22.28
C PHE A 407 -0.54 -0.36 20.88
N VAL A 408 -1.46 0.57 20.67
CA VAL A 408 -2.10 0.82 19.37
C VAL A 408 -1.58 2.14 18.82
N THR A 409 -1.12 2.14 17.56
CA THR A 409 -0.75 3.37 16.87
C THR A 409 -1.97 4.25 16.71
N ASP A 410 -1.89 5.46 17.27
CA ASP A 410 -2.99 6.41 17.29
C ASP A 410 -2.56 7.67 16.53
N THR A 411 -3.36 8.09 15.54
CA THR A 411 -3.13 9.33 14.80
C THR A 411 -4.33 10.27 14.88
N SER A 412 -5.30 9.99 15.77
CA SER A 412 -6.47 10.85 15.95
C SER A 412 -6.14 12.28 16.37
N PRO A 413 -5.08 12.56 17.16
CA PRO A 413 -4.69 13.94 17.45
C PRO A 413 -4.33 14.76 16.21
N GLN A 414 -3.76 14.14 15.18
CA GLN A 414 -3.38 14.82 13.94
C GLN A 414 -4.57 15.02 12.99
N TYR A 415 -5.67 14.28 13.19
CA TYR A 415 -6.79 14.21 12.26
C TYR A 415 -7.44 15.57 11.92
N PRO A 416 -7.68 16.48 12.89
CA PRO A 416 -8.24 17.80 12.57
C PRO A 416 -7.39 18.61 11.58
N ALA A 417 -6.05 18.55 11.71
CA ALA A 417 -5.15 19.18 10.75
C ALA A 417 -5.17 18.48 9.39
N LEU A 418 -5.25 17.13 9.37
CA LEU A 418 -5.34 16.36 8.14
C LEU A 418 -6.59 16.76 7.32
N LEU A 419 -7.75 16.87 7.97
CA LEU A 419 -9.00 17.33 7.32
C LEU A 419 -8.88 18.74 6.76
N SER A 420 -8.29 19.67 7.52
CA SER A 420 -8.10 21.06 7.08
C SER A 420 -7.16 21.15 5.88
N LEU A 421 -6.09 20.36 5.86
CA LEU A 421 -5.17 20.27 4.73
C LEU A 421 -5.83 19.65 3.50
N GLN A 422 -6.65 18.61 3.69
CA GLN A 422 -7.42 18.00 2.59
C GLN A 422 -8.38 19.01 1.93
N ASP A 423 -9.06 19.81 2.75
CA ASP A 423 -9.92 20.89 2.25
C ASP A 423 -9.14 21.97 1.52
N THR A 424 -7.95 22.31 2.03
CA THR A 424 -7.05 23.26 1.38
C THR A 424 -6.67 22.77 -0.02
N VAL A 425 -6.37 21.48 -0.19
CA VAL A 425 -6.07 20.87 -1.50
C VAL A 425 -7.28 20.94 -2.43
N ARG A 426 -8.48 20.64 -1.92
CA ARG A 426 -9.72 20.71 -2.71
C ARG A 426 -10.01 22.13 -3.19
N GLU A 427 -9.97 23.12 -2.30
CA GLU A 427 -10.20 24.53 -2.65
C GLU A 427 -9.14 25.05 -3.64
N LEU A 428 -7.87 24.64 -3.48
CA LEU A 428 -6.81 24.94 -4.45
C LEU A 428 -7.14 24.36 -5.84
N TYR A 429 -7.62 23.12 -5.89
CA TYR A 429 -8.01 22.47 -7.14
C TYR A 429 -9.21 23.17 -7.80
N ASP A 430 -10.26 23.46 -7.04
CA ASP A 430 -11.45 24.14 -7.53
C ASP A 430 -11.13 25.54 -8.08
N LEU A 431 -10.28 26.30 -7.36
CA LEU A 431 -9.81 27.60 -7.79
C LEU A 431 -8.96 27.51 -9.06
N GLU A 432 -8.06 26.52 -9.15
CA GLU A 432 -7.27 26.25 -10.35
C GLU A 432 -8.17 25.96 -11.57
N GLN A 433 -9.14 25.04 -11.45
CA GLN A 433 -10.02 24.68 -12.57
C GLN A 433 -10.85 25.87 -13.05
N ARG A 434 -11.38 26.67 -12.12
CA ARG A 434 -12.10 27.91 -12.48
C ARG A 434 -11.21 28.90 -13.21
N LEU A 435 -9.98 29.09 -12.76
CA LEU A 435 -9.01 29.96 -13.43
C LEU A 435 -8.71 29.47 -14.84
N ARG A 436 -8.47 28.17 -15.03
CA ARG A 436 -8.22 27.58 -16.35
C ARG A 436 -9.40 27.79 -17.30
N LYS A 437 -10.62 27.62 -16.80
CA LYS A 437 -11.85 27.87 -17.56
C LYS A 437 -11.99 29.33 -18.01
N LEU A 438 -11.61 30.28 -17.16
CA LEU A 438 -11.66 31.71 -17.46
C LEU A 438 -10.54 32.16 -18.40
N THR A 439 -9.34 31.62 -18.25
CA THR A 439 -8.15 32.04 -19.01
C THR A 439 -8.04 31.31 -20.35
N GLY A 440 -8.65 30.12 -20.47
CA GLY A 440 -8.42 29.19 -21.56
C GLY A 440 -7.04 28.54 -21.54
N ASP A 441 -6.29 28.68 -20.43
CA ASP A 441 -4.94 28.13 -20.27
C ASP A 441 -4.99 26.73 -19.64
N TYR A 442 -5.11 25.71 -20.49
CA TYR A 442 -5.21 24.31 -20.08
C TYR A 442 -3.87 23.56 -20.07
N GLY A 443 -2.74 24.21 -20.35
CA GLY A 443 -1.41 23.63 -20.28
C GLY A 443 -0.64 24.11 -19.03
N ALA A 444 0.45 23.42 -18.71
CA ALA A 444 1.35 23.84 -17.62
C ALA A 444 2.12 25.13 -17.94
N ASN A 445 2.20 25.52 -19.22
CA ASN A 445 2.93 26.69 -19.75
C ASN A 445 2.35 27.20 -21.09
N SER A 446 1.05 27.03 -21.38
CA SER A 446 0.47 27.42 -22.68
C SER A 446 0.01 28.88 -22.77
N GLY A 447 -0.08 29.59 -21.63
CA GLY A 447 -0.35 31.02 -21.59
C GLY A 447 0.86 31.88 -21.98
N ASP A 448 0.58 33.04 -22.59
CA ASP A 448 1.58 34.09 -22.75
C ASP A 448 1.91 34.69 -21.37
N ALA A 449 3.13 34.41 -20.86
CA ALA A 449 3.60 34.86 -19.55
C ALA A 449 3.63 36.40 -19.40
N PHE A 450 3.56 37.14 -20.51
CA PHE A 450 3.52 38.60 -20.53
C PHE A 450 2.09 39.16 -20.69
N ARG A 451 1.08 38.29 -20.81
CA ARG A 451 -0.31 38.72 -20.84
C ARG A 451 -0.71 39.32 -19.50
N THR A 452 -1.31 40.49 -19.56
CA THR A 452 -1.93 41.16 -18.42
C THR A 452 -3.39 40.73 -18.35
N TRP A 453 -3.84 40.38 -17.15
CA TRP A 453 -5.21 39.97 -16.89
C TRP A 453 -5.90 40.98 -15.97
N ASP A 454 -7.22 40.99 -15.99
CA ASP A 454 -8.08 41.65 -15.00
C ASP A 454 -8.96 40.56 -14.38
N ILE A 455 -8.31 39.61 -13.70
CA ILE A 455 -9.03 38.47 -13.12
C ILE A 455 -9.94 38.93 -12.01
N ALA A 456 -9.53 39.92 -11.22
CA ALA A 456 -10.38 40.49 -10.19
C ALA A 456 -11.71 41.01 -10.77
N GLY A 457 -11.73 41.49 -12.02
CA GLY A 457 -12.95 41.86 -12.74
C GLY A 457 -13.86 40.67 -13.10
N PHE A 458 -13.30 39.49 -13.40
CA PHE A 458 -14.07 38.29 -13.79
C PHE A 458 -14.41 37.35 -12.62
N MET A 459 -13.61 37.38 -11.57
CA MET A 459 -13.74 36.55 -10.38
C MET A 459 -13.43 37.41 -9.14
N PRO A 460 -14.38 38.22 -8.66
CA PRO A 460 -14.13 39.19 -7.59
C PRO A 460 -13.73 38.58 -6.24
N ASP A 461 -14.06 37.30 -6.00
CA ASP A 461 -13.83 36.57 -4.76
C ASP A 461 -12.45 35.88 -4.70
N ILE A 462 -11.62 35.99 -5.73
CA ILE A 462 -10.31 35.31 -5.80
C ILE A 462 -9.38 35.69 -4.63
N GLY A 463 -9.35 36.96 -4.23
CA GLY A 463 -8.52 37.44 -3.13
C GLY A 463 -8.92 36.79 -1.80
N ASP A 464 -10.23 36.80 -1.51
CA ASP A 464 -10.80 36.20 -0.30
C ASP A 464 -10.53 34.69 -0.24
N ARG A 465 -10.63 33.97 -1.38
CA ARG A 465 -10.32 32.53 -1.45
C ARG A 465 -8.85 32.24 -1.16
N LEU A 466 -7.94 32.99 -1.80
CA LEU A 466 -6.50 32.82 -1.57
C LEU A 466 -6.12 33.14 -0.11
N GLU A 467 -6.78 34.12 0.51
CA GLU A 467 -6.60 34.47 1.91
C GLU A 467 -7.11 33.35 2.85
N ASP A 468 -8.28 32.79 2.59
CA ASP A 468 -8.82 31.66 3.37
C ASP A 468 -7.90 30.42 3.30
N ILE A 469 -7.38 30.08 2.12
CA ILE A 469 -6.40 28.99 1.95
C ILE A 469 -5.14 29.25 2.79
N ARG A 470 -4.60 30.49 2.75
CA ARG A 470 -3.42 30.88 3.55
C ARG A 470 -3.68 30.73 5.05
N ASP A 471 -4.82 31.22 5.52
CA ASP A 471 -5.17 31.24 6.95
C ASP A 471 -5.44 29.84 7.50
N ARG A 472 -6.06 28.96 6.70
CA ARG A 472 -6.22 27.53 7.03
C ARG A 472 -4.87 26.83 7.16
N LEU A 473 -3.97 27.01 6.19
CA LEU A 473 -2.61 26.46 6.26
C LEU A 473 -1.87 26.92 7.52
N GLN A 474 -1.95 28.21 7.83
CA GLN A 474 -1.30 28.79 9.01
C GLN A 474 -1.89 28.21 10.31
N THR A 475 -3.20 28.05 10.38
CA THR A 475 -3.90 27.50 11.56
C THR A 475 -3.57 26.03 11.76
N ALA A 476 -3.58 25.23 10.68
CA ALA A 476 -3.18 23.82 10.73
C ALA A 476 -1.73 23.65 11.20
N MET A 477 -0.81 24.49 10.72
CA MET A 477 0.59 24.48 11.19
C MET A 477 0.71 24.83 12.68
N ALA A 478 -0.02 25.85 13.15
CA ALA A 478 0.03 26.27 14.55
C ALA A 478 -0.49 25.17 15.50
N TYR A 479 -1.54 24.46 15.08
CA TYR A 479 -2.05 23.29 15.80
C TYR A 479 -1.04 22.15 15.90
N LEU A 480 -0.42 21.77 14.77
CA LEU A 480 0.58 20.69 14.73
C LEU A 480 1.84 21.03 15.56
N ASP A 481 2.29 22.29 15.51
CA ASP A 481 3.39 22.80 16.35
C ASP A 481 3.02 22.72 17.84
N GLY A 482 1.77 23.05 18.19
CA GLY A 482 1.23 22.94 19.56
C GLY A 482 1.18 21.51 20.08
N LEU A 483 0.71 20.55 19.25
CA LEU A 483 0.69 19.12 19.60
C LEU A 483 2.09 18.56 19.90
N SER A 484 3.10 19.02 19.15
CA SER A 484 4.47 18.50 19.27
C SER A 484 5.31 19.27 20.30
N GLY A 485 4.81 20.39 20.83
CA GLY A 485 5.58 21.34 21.63
C GLY A 485 6.82 21.90 20.90
N SER A 486 6.90 21.74 19.59
CA SER A 486 8.06 22.12 18.79
C SER A 486 7.71 22.30 17.31
N LYS A 487 8.56 23.05 16.61
CA LYS A 487 8.52 23.12 15.14
C LYS A 487 8.98 21.79 14.55
N THR A 488 8.07 21.11 13.85
CA THR A 488 8.34 19.85 13.16
C THR A 488 8.85 20.08 11.74
N ASP A 489 9.49 19.06 11.14
CA ASP A 489 9.93 19.13 9.73
C ASP A 489 8.72 19.32 8.78
N ALA A 490 7.56 18.80 9.17
CA ALA A 490 6.31 18.96 8.44
C ALA A 490 5.83 20.42 8.42
N THR A 491 5.76 21.07 9.60
CA THR A 491 5.34 22.48 9.64
C THR A 491 6.41 23.40 9.05
N GLN A 492 7.71 23.07 9.11
CA GLN A 492 8.74 23.83 8.39
C GLN A 492 8.49 23.87 6.89
N SER A 493 8.07 22.75 6.33
CA SER A 493 7.90 22.62 4.89
C SER A 493 6.60 23.25 4.39
N LEU A 494 5.51 23.16 5.15
CA LEU A 494 4.26 23.88 4.87
C LEU A 494 4.45 25.40 4.85
N ARG A 495 5.45 25.93 5.58
CA ARG A 495 5.78 27.35 5.56
C ARG A 495 6.22 27.86 4.18
N ILE A 496 6.76 26.98 3.32
CA ILE A 496 7.03 27.33 1.91
C ILE A 496 5.72 27.51 1.14
N GLY A 497 4.68 26.74 1.48
CA GLY A 497 3.35 26.93 0.91
C GLY A 497 2.76 28.29 1.25
N LEU A 498 2.92 28.74 2.51
CA LEU A 498 2.49 30.08 2.92
C LEU A 498 3.18 31.18 2.11
N SER A 499 4.48 31.07 1.84
CA SER A 499 5.18 32.07 1.04
C SER A 499 4.73 32.10 -0.43
N ILE A 500 4.29 30.96 -0.97
CA ILE A 500 3.63 30.90 -2.29
C ILE A 500 2.29 31.62 -2.24
N MET A 501 1.46 31.36 -1.22
CA MET A 501 0.16 32.02 -1.05
C MET A 501 0.31 33.54 -0.90
N ASP A 502 1.27 34.00 -0.08
CA ASP A 502 1.59 35.42 0.06
C ASP A 502 2.01 36.06 -1.27
N ASP A 503 2.71 35.33 -2.13
CA ASP A 503 3.12 35.81 -3.45
C ASP A 503 1.97 35.88 -4.47
N LEU A 504 0.96 34.99 -4.34
CA LEU A 504 -0.27 35.05 -5.14
C LEU A 504 -1.18 36.21 -4.70
N LEU A 505 -1.26 36.48 -3.39
CA LEU A 505 -2.06 37.57 -2.82
C LEU A 505 -1.53 38.98 -3.11
N ARG A 506 -0.22 39.12 -3.39
CA ARG A 506 0.39 40.42 -3.71
C ARG A 506 -0.15 41.04 -5.00
N ASP A 507 -0.45 40.20 -5.99
CA ASP A 507 -0.96 40.62 -7.29
C ASP A 507 -1.88 39.52 -7.82
N VAL A 508 -3.16 39.69 -7.54
CA VAL A 508 -4.18 38.67 -7.82
C VAL A 508 -4.47 38.56 -9.32
N ASP A 509 -4.25 39.64 -10.07
CA ASP A 509 -4.38 39.65 -11.53
C ASP A 509 -3.24 38.91 -12.23
N ALA A 510 -2.09 38.73 -11.57
CA ALA A 510 -0.99 37.92 -12.07
C ALA A 510 -1.13 36.42 -11.79
N VAL A 511 -2.17 35.99 -11.06
CA VAL A 511 -2.39 34.58 -10.70
C VAL A 511 -2.46 33.63 -11.91
N PRO A 512 -3.13 33.97 -13.03
CA PRO A 512 -3.10 33.17 -14.26
C PRO A 512 -1.70 32.86 -14.77
N ASN A 513 -0.76 33.79 -14.61
CA ASN A 513 0.61 33.62 -15.08
C ASN A 513 1.43 32.70 -14.15
N LYS A 514 0.83 32.28 -13.04
CA LYS A 514 1.42 31.45 -11.98
C LYS A 514 0.63 30.15 -11.76
N LEU A 515 -0.21 29.71 -12.70
CA LEU A 515 -1.06 28.51 -12.55
C LEU A 515 -0.30 27.24 -12.15
N GLY A 516 0.96 27.08 -12.60
CA GLY A 516 1.81 25.95 -12.18
C GLY A 516 2.10 25.87 -10.68
N ARG A 517 1.90 26.96 -9.91
CA ARG A 517 2.09 26.99 -8.46
C ARG A 517 1.02 26.21 -7.69
N PHE A 518 -0.17 26.04 -8.26
CA PHE A 518 -1.29 25.34 -7.62
C PHE A 518 -1.00 23.83 -7.49
N PRO A 519 -0.68 23.10 -8.58
CA PRO A 519 -0.27 21.70 -8.48
C PRO A 519 0.96 21.48 -7.60
N ASP A 520 1.94 22.38 -7.64
CA ASP A 520 3.13 22.33 -6.76
C ASP A 520 2.74 22.39 -5.28
N LEU A 521 1.78 23.25 -4.92
CA LEU A 521 1.31 23.40 -3.55
C LEU A 521 0.44 22.21 -3.12
N GLN A 522 -0.48 21.76 -3.98
CA GLN A 522 -1.31 20.58 -3.75
C GLN A 522 -0.43 19.33 -3.50
N MET A 523 0.58 19.09 -4.36
CA MET A 523 1.52 17.97 -4.20
C MET A 523 2.28 18.05 -2.87
N ARG A 524 2.78 19.23 -2.50
CA ARG A 524 3.46 19.43 -1.21
C ARG A 524 2.55 19.06 -0.06
N ILE A 525 1.34 19.64 -0.01
CA ILE A 525 0.36 19.35 1.05
C ILE A 525 0.05 17.85 1.10
N GLY A 526 -0.18 17.21 -0.06
CA GLY A 526 -0.44 15.77 -0.16
C GLY A 526 0.68 14.89 0.41
N THR A 527 1.95 15.19 0.11
CA THR A 527 3.10 14.46 0.70
C THR A 527 3.14 14.58 2.24
N TRP A 528 2.76 15.74 2.78
CA TRP A 528 2.71 15.94 4.24
C TRP A 528 1.53 15.23 4.88
N MET A 529 0.37 15.21 4.23
CA MET A 529 -0.79 14.46 4.70
C MET A 529 -0.44 12.98 4.90
N ASP A 530 0.28 12.37 3.96
CA ASP A 530 0.75 10.98 4.10
C ASP A 530 1.74 10.80 5.25
N THR A 531 2.57 11.81 5.53
CA THR A 531 3.49 11.80 6.66
C THR A 531 2.74 11.88 8.00
N LEU A 532 1.72 12.74 8.10
CA LEU A 532 0.91 12.95 9.30
C LEU A 532 -0.02 11.77 9.62
N ALA A 533 -0.37 10.98 8.60
CA ALA A 533 -1.16 9.75 8.77
C ALA A 533 -0.37 8.59 9.38
N ASN A 534 0.93 8.76 9.64
CA ASN A 534 1.79 7.74 10.22
C ASN A 534 2.35 8.19 11.60
N GLY A 535 2.46 7.25 12.53
CA GLY A 535 3.02 7.46 13.86
C GLY A 535 3.97 6.34 14.27
N GLY A 536 5.11 6.20 13.58
CA GLY A 536 6.09 5.15 13.86
C GLY A 536 6.71 5.24 15.27
N MET A 537 6.97 4.10 15.91
CA MET A 537 7.70 4.01 17.18
C MET A 537 8.35 2.63 17.31
N SER A 538 9.62 2.58 17.70
CA SER A 538 10.30 1.32 18.01
C SER A 538 10.28 1.06 19.51
N ILE A 539 10.18 -0.22 19.91
CA ILE A 539 10.30 -0.66 21.30
C ILE A 539 11.45 -1.67 21.40
N ASP A 540 12.37 -1.42 22.32
CA ASP A 540 13.46 -2.33 22.71
C ASP A 540 12.97 -3.31 23.78
N PHE A 541 12.39 -2.82 24.88
CA PHE A 541 11.74 -3.67 25.87
C PHE A 541 10.71 -2.90 26.72
N LEU A 542 9.87 -3.66 27.41
CA LEU A 542 8.94 -3.21 28.44
C LEU A 542 9.43 -3.68 29.81
N VAL A 543 9.21 -2.89 30.86
CA VAL A 543 9.48 -3.28 32.24
C VAL A 543 8.24 -3.05 33.09
N VAL A 544 7.76 -4.09 33.76
CA VAL A 544 6.70 -3.99 34.75
C VAL A 544 7.33 -4.14 36.12
N ARG A 545 7.09 -3.19 37.03
CA ARG A 545 7.79 -3.16 38.31
C ARG A 545 6.92 -2.65 39.45
N GLU A 546 7.25 -3.06 40.67
CA GLU A 546 6.62 -2.49 41.87
C GLU A 546 7.06 -1.02 42.07
N PRO A 547 6.20 -0.16 42.63
CA PRO A 547 6.56 1.20 43.01
C PRO A 547 7.80 1.20 43.91
N GLY A 548 8.81 1.99 43.54
CA GLY A 548 10.10 2.05 44.26
C GLY A 548 11.13 0.98 43.85
N ALA A 549 10.79 0.05 42.96
CA ALA A 549 11.79 -0.77 42.28
C ALA A 549 12.63 0.09 41.33
N HIS A 550 13.95 -0.09 41.39
CA HIS A 550 14.91 0.63 40.55
C HIS A 550 15.70 -0.36 39.70
N PRO A 551 15.10 -0.93 38.63
CA PRO A 551 15.84 -1.76 37.71
C PRO A 551 17.00 -0.96 37.13
N SER A 552 18.19 -1.58 37.03
CA SER A 552 19.40 -0.91 36.52
C SER A 552 19.36 -0.77 34.99
N LEU A 553 18.35 -0.08 34.47
CA LEU A 553 18.14 0.17 33.05
C LEU A 553 19.17 1.17 32.54
N LYS A 554 19.85 0.82 31.44
CA LYS A 554 20.93 1.64 30.87
C LYS A 554 20.52 2.21 29.52
N GLU A 555 20.92 3.46 29.32
CA GLU A 555 20.67 4.18 28.08
C GLU A 555 21.98 4.49 27.35
N ALA A 556 21.89 4.62 26.03
CA ALA A 556 23.02 4.98 25.22
C ALA A 556 23.43 6.44 25.45
N THR A 557 24.70 6.68 25.77
CA THR A 557 25.28 8.04 25.80
C THR A 557 26.27 8.21 24.65
N THR A 558 26.54 9.46 24.25
CA THR A 558 27.54 9.77 23.21
C THR A 558 28.91 9.16 23.53
N LEU A 559 29.28 9.09 24.81
CA LEU A 559 30.54 8.48 25.26
C LEU A 559 30.56 6.96 25.08
N ASN A 560 29.43 6.28 25.29
CA ASN A 560 29.33 4.83 25.16
C ASN A 560 29.15 4.38 23.69
N LYS A 561 28.63 5.24 22.81
CA LYS A 561 28.50 4.95 21.37
C LYS A 561 29.85 4.81 20.68
N ILE A 562 30.85 5.63 21.03
CA ILE A 562 32.20 5.59 20.40
C ILE A 562 32.88 4.21 20.51
N PRO A 563 33.07 3.62 21.72
CA PRO A 563 33.71 2.31 21.83
C PRO A 563 32.87 1.20 21.21
N TYR A 564 31.53 1.26 21.31
CA TYR A 564 30.64 0.28 20.68
C TYR A 564 30.79 0.27 19.16
N THR A 565 30.78 1.46 18.52
CA THR A 565 31.00 1.58 17.07
C THR A 565 32.39 1.11 16.67
N ALA A 566 33.44 1.40 17.45
CA ALA A 566 34.79 0.92 17.16
C ALA A 566 34.91 -0.61 17.23
N VAL A 567 34.26 -1.24 18.23
CA VAL A 567 34.19 -2.70 18.36
C VAL A 567 33.41 -3.30 17.20
N ASN A 568 32.24 -2.75 16.85
CA ASN A 568 31.45 -3.22 15.72
C ASN A 568 32.19 -3.06 14.39
N PHE A 569 32.89 -1.95 14.19
CA PHE A 569 33.76 -1.77 13.02
C PHE A 569 34.87 -2.81 12.98
N ALA A 570 35.56 -3.09 14.09
CA ALA A 570 36.57 -4.17 14.15
C ALA A 570 35.96 -5.55 13.84
N ARG A 571 34.73 -5.82 14.32
CA ARG A 571 33.98 -7.03 13.98
C ARG A 571 33.76 -7.15 12.47
N THR A 572 33.57 -6.04 11.74
CA THR A 572 33.41 -6.08 10.26
C THR A 572 34.58 -6.71 9.49
N PHE A 573 35.78 -6.74 10.07
CA PHE A 573 36.96 -7.37 9.48
C PHE A 573 37.19 -8.82 9.90
N ILE A 574 36.51 -9.28 10.95
CA ILE A 574 36.77 -10.59 11.58
C ILE A 574 35.59 -11.54 11.40
N LEU A 575 34.36 -11.04 11.52
CA LEU A 575 33.16 -11.82 11.32
C LEU A 575 32.88 -11.95 9.82
N ASN A 576 32.34 -13.12 9.45
CA ASN A 576 31.89 -13.34 8.09
C ASN A 576 30.44 -12.85 7.97
N TYR A 577 30.22 -11.78 7.21
CA TYR A 577 28.90 -11.14 7.04
C TYR A 577 28.16 -11.63 5.81
N ASN A 578 28.83 -12.37 4.93
CA ASN A 578 28.23 -12.89 3.72
C ASN A 578 27.90 -14.36 3.93
N ALA A 579 26.63 -14.68 4.16
CA ALA A 579 26.12 -16.04 3.92
C ALA A 579 26.46 -16.49 2.48
N ARG A 580 26.46 -15.53 1.54
CA ARG A 580 26.97 -15.64 0.16
C ARG A 580 28.42 -16.12 0.01
N SER A 581 29.27 -15.99 1.04
CA SER A 581 30.67 -16.42 0.95
C SER A 581 30.86 -17.91 1.22
N LEU A 582 29.80 -18.59 1.69
CA LEU A 582 29.63 -20.02 1.54
C LEU A 582 28.98 -20.25 0.18
N ASN A 583 29.68 -19.86 -0.91
CA ASN A 583 29.34 -20.31 -2.25
C ASN A 583 29.46 -21.84 -2.22
N ASP A 584 28.36 -22.52 -1.93
CA ASP A 584 28.28 -23.94 -2.17
C ASP A 584 28.40 -24.12 -3.68
N GLU A 585 29.52 -24.68 -4.15
CA GLU A 585 29.75 -24.93 -5.58
C GLU A 585 28.63 -25.80 -6.19
N HIS A 586 27.86 -26.49 -5.35
CA HIS A 586 26.72 -27.30 -5.74
C HIS A 586 25.37 -26.57 -5.66
N ALA A 587 25.28 -25.35 -5.12
CA ALA A 587 24.03 -24.57 -5.05
C ALA A 587 23.53 -24.14 -6.43
N LEU A 588 22.23 -24.04 -6.59
CA LEU A 588 21.59 -23.54 -7.80
C LEU A 588 21.87 -22.04 -7.98
N GLU A 589 22.41 -21.65 -9.14
CA GLU A 589 22.73 -20.26 -9.45
C GLU A 589 21.54 -19.54 -10.10
N VAL A 590 20.96 -18.58 -9.38
CA VAL A 590 19.77 -17.82 -9.83
C VAL A 590 20.15 -16.36 -10.02
N TRP A 591 20.00 -15.85 -11.24
CA TRP A 591 20.25 -14.44 -11.56
C TRP A 591 18.94 -13.66 -11.68
N VAL A 592 18.86 -12.50 -11.02
CA VAL A 592 17.62 -11.70 -10.93
C VAL A 592 17.79 -10.34 -11.59
N GLY A 593 17.01 -10.09 -12.64
CA GLY A 593 16.91 -8.84 -13.38
C GLY A 593 16.07 -7.75 -12.71
N ARG A 594 16.05 -7.68 -11.38
CA ARG A 594 15.25 -6.71 -10.60
C ARG A 594 16.05 -6.10 -9.46
N GLY A 595 15.59 -4.96 -8.94
CA GLY A 595 16.27 -4.22 -7.87
C GLY A 595 16.64 -5.06 -6.65
N ARG A 596 17.64 -4.61 -5.89
CA ARG A 596 18.21 -5.37 -4.76
C ARG A 596 17.16 -5.82 -3.75
N ASP A 597 16.17 -4.99 -3.44
CA ASP A 597 15.11 -5.30 -2.49
C ASP A 597 14.33 -6.57 -2.87
N TYR A 598 14.00 -6.71 -4.17
CA TYR A 598 13.33 -7.89 -4.72
C TYR A 598 14.20 -9.15 -4.56
N ALA A 599 15.49 -9.05 -4.87
CA ALA A 599 16.42 -10.18 -4.76
C ALA A 599 16.67 -10.58 -3.29
N SER A 600 16.73 -9.60 -2.39
CA SER A 600 16.90 -9.84 -0.95
C SER A 600 15.70 -10.54 -0.34
N LEU A 601 14.47 -10.10 -0.65
CA LEU A 601 13.27 -10.80 -0.19
C LEU A 601 13.17 -12.22 -0.77
N LEU A 602 13.54 -12.40 -2.04
CA LEU A 602 13.54 -13.71 -2.68
C LEU A 602 14.50 -14.67 -1.94
N GLN A 603 15.73 -14.22 -1.64
CA GLN A 603 16.68 -15.01 -0.85
C GLN A 603 16.11 -15.35 0.53
N GLU A 604 15.48 -14.38 1.20
CA GLU A 604 14.86 -14.60 2.51
C GLU A 604 13.77 -15.69 2.46
N MET A 605 12.90 -15.65 1.44
CA MET A 605 11.84 -16.65 1.25
C MET A 605 12.39 -18.04 0.88
N ILE A 606 13.47 -18.08 0.10
CA ILE A 606 14.19 -19.31 -0.21
C ILE A 606 14.71 -19.96 1.08
N ASP A 607 15.36 -19.18 1.94
CA ASP A 607 15.92 -19.66 3.20
C ASP A 607 14.81 -20.07 4.20
N GLN A 608 13.66 -19.41 4.13
CA GLN A 608 12.50 -19.70 4.98
C GLN A 608 11.75 -20.98 4.59
N SER A 609 11.57 -21.25 3.28
CA SER A 609 10.66 -22.28 2.77
C SER A 609 11.31 -23.24 1.75
N PHE A 610 11.87 -22.73 0.66
CA PHE A 610 12.39 -23.58 -0.42
C PHE A 610 13.52 -24.51 0.00
N THR A 611 14.59 -23.97 0.58
CA THR A 611 15.76 -24.76 0.97
C THR A 611 15.40 -25.78 2.06
N PRO A 612 14.63 -25.43 3.12
CA PRO A 612 14.14 -26.41 4.09
C PRO A 612 13.24 -27.51 3.53
N GLU A 613 12.36 -27.21 2.57
CA GLU A 613 11.42 -28.18 1.98
C GLU A 613 12.08 -29.11 0.97
N THR A 614 13.03 -28.59 0.19
CA THR A 614 13.59 -29.29 -0.96
C THR A 614 14.99 -29.85 -0.72
N GLY A 615 15.72 -29.29 0.25
CA GLY A 615 17.15 -29.54 0.45
C GLY A 615 18.06 -28.93 -0.61
N VAL A 616 17.54 -28.14 -1.55
CA VAL A 616 18.31 -27.48 -2.61
C VAL A 616 18.79 -26.11 -2.13
N ALA A 617 20.10 -25.92 -2.03
CA ALA A 617 20.68 -24.61 -1.76
C ALA A 617 20.62 -23.72 -3.02
N VAL A 618 20.41 -22.42 -2.84
CA VAL A 618 20.28 -21.46 -3.94
C VAL A 618 21.10 -20.20 -3.66
N ASN A 619 21.89 -19.81 -4.67
CA ASN A 619 22.64 -18.56 -4.69
C ASN A 619 21.91 -17.53 -5.55
N VAL A 620 21.36 -16.48 -4.92
CA VAL A 620 20.70 -15.38 -5.64
C VAL A 620 21.68 -14.25 -5.94
N ASN A 621 21.94 -14.06 -7.23
CA ASN A 621 22.81 -13.02 -7.79
C ASN A 621 22.01 -11.93 -8.51
N PHE A 622 22.41 -10.68 -8.31
CA PHE A 622 21.77 -9.53 -8.95
C PHE A 622 22.35 -9.31 -10.35
N MET A 623 21.47 -9.22 -11.35
CA MET A 623 21.81 -8.97 -12.74
C MET A 623 21.24 -7.61 -13.17
N PRO A 624 22.00 -6.51 -13.05
CA PRO A 624 21.51 -5.17 -13.40
C PRO A 624 21.28 -4.97 -14.91
N ASP A 625 21.92 -5.77 -15.76
CA ASP A 625 21.87 -5.61 -17.22
C ASP A 625 21.66 -6.97 -17.90
N ALA A 626 20.63 -7.09 -18.73
CA ALA A 626 20.34 -8.28 -19.51
C ALA A 626 21.42 -8.58 -20.58
N ALA A 627 22.17 -7.56 -21.02
CA ALA A 627 23.32 -7.78 -21.91
C ALA A 627 24.41 -8.62 -21.24
N ALA A 628 24.52 -8.56 -19.90
CA ALA A 628 25.44 -9.39 -19.14
C ALA A 628 25.11 -10.88 -19.31
N LEU A 629 23.83 -11.26 -19.30
CA LEU A 629 23.40 -12.65 -19.52
C LEU A 629 23.82 -13.17 -20.89
N THR A 630 23.69 -12.33 -21.92
CA THR A 630 24.06 -12.68 -23.30
C THR A 630 25.56 -12.89 -23.43
N LEU A 631 26.36 -12.00 -22.84
CA LEU A 631 27.82 -12.12 -22.84
C LEU A 631 28.31 -13.33 -22.03
N SER A 632 27.71 -13.57 -20.87
CA SER A 632 28.03 -14.71 -19.99
C SER A 632 27.68 -16.05 -20.65
N ASN A 633 26.50 -16.14 -21.29
CA ASN A 633 26.11 -17.33 -22.04
C ASN A 633 27.08 -17.63 -23.20
N ALA A 634 27.52 -16.59 -23.92
CA ALA A 634 28.54 -16.72 -24.96
C ALA A 634 29.91 -17.14 -24.40
N GLY A 635 30.27 -16.64 -23.21
CA GLY A 635 31.50 -16.98 -22.48
C GLY A 635 31.49 -18.34 -21.78
N GLY A 636 30.33 -18.97 -21.64
CA GLY A 636 30.15 -20.27 -20.97
C GLY A 636 29.98 -20.21 -19.45
N ASP A 637 29.79 -19.02 -18.88
CA ASP A 637 29.67 -18.78 -17.43
C ASP A 637 28.24 -18.31 -17.09
N GLN A 638 27.25 -19.14 -17.42
CA GLN A 638 25.82 -18.83 -17.31
C GLN A 638 25.22 -19.27 -15.96
N PRO A 639 24.17 -18.60 -15.46
CA PRO A 639 23.38 -19.11 -14.34
C PRO A 639 22.60 -20.36 -14.73
N ASP A 640 22.07 -21.05 -13.73
CA ASP A 640 21.12 -22.15 -13.93
C ASP A 640 19.74 -21.59 -14.29
N VAL A 641 19.29 -20.54 -13.58
CA VAL A 641 18.00 -19.88 -13.76
C VAL A 641 18.20 -18.36 -13.90
N ALA A 642 17.44 -17.75 -14.80
CA ALA A 642 17.35 -16.29 -14.90
C ALA A 642 15.90 -15.83 -14.71
N LEU A 643 15.72 -14.86 -13.82
CA LEU A 643 14.46 -14.22 -13.45
C LEU A 643 14.45 -12.74 -13.87
N GLY A 644 13.28 -12.16 -14.05
CA GLY A 644 13.08 -10.74 -14.37
C GLY A 644 13.45 -10.39 -15.80
N LEU A 645 13.37 -11.36 -16.71
CA LEU A 645 13.71 -11.14 -18.11
C LEU A 645 12.56 -10.44 -18.85
N ALA A 646 12.88 -9.64 -19.86
CA ALA A 646 11.87 -9.12 -20.78
C ALA A 646 11.20 -10.28 -21.54
N GLN A 647 9.92 -10.12 -21.85
CA GLN A 647 9.07 -11.17 -22.44
C GLN A 647 9.58 -11.79 -23.76
N ASP A 648 10.39 -11.08 -24.54
CA ASP A 648 10.97 -11.52 -25.81
C ASP A 648 12.22 -12.39 -25.62
N THR A 649 12.97 -12.15 -24.54
CA THR A 649 14.29 -12.74 -24.28
C THR A 649 14.29 -14.28 -24.29
N PRO A 650 13.35 -14.99 -23.65
CA PRO A 650 13.38 -16.46 -23.59
C PRO A 650 13.29 -17.15 -24.96
N VAL A 651 12.42 -16.64 -25.85
CA VAL A 651 12.25 -17.19 -27.20
C VAL A 651 13.46 -16.86 -28.07
N ASP A 652 14.04 -15.68 -27.88
CA ASP A 652 15.31 -15.32 -28.50
C ASP A 652 16.43 -16.31 -28.14
N TYR A 653 16.49 -16.77 -26.88
CA TYR A 653 17.43 -17.81 -26.45
C TYR A 653 17.05 -19.19 -26.99
N ALA A 654 15.76 -19.49 -27.09
CA ALA A 654 15.26 -20.75 -27.64
C ALA A 654 15.68 -20.93 -29.11
N MET A 655 15.56 -19.87 -29.93
CA MET A 655 16.03 -19.85 -31.32
C MET A 655 17.52 -20.12 -31.47
N ARG A 656 18.31 -19.96 -30.40
CA ARG A 656 19.77 -20.18 -30.35
C ARG A 656 20.14 -21.44 -29.57
N GLU A 657 19.16 -22.28 -29.24
CA GLU A 657 19.32 -23.50 -28.42
C GLU A 657 19.96 -23.22 -27.04
N ALA A 658 19.73 -22.01 -26.50
CA ALA A 658 20.35 -21.53 -25.27
C ALA A 658 19.44 -21.58 -24.03
N SER A 659 18.14 -21.87 -24.20
CA SER A 659 17.17 -22.09 -23.12
C SER A 659 16.61 -23.50 -23.17
N VAL A 660 16.17 -24.00 -22.02
CA VAL A 660 15.55 -25.32 -21.87
C VAL A 660 14.08 -25.26 -22.27
N ASP A 661 13.61 -26.27 -23.01
CA ASP A 661 12.19 -26.49 -23.25
C ASP A 661 11.53 -27.03 -21.98
N LEU A 662 10.73 -26.20 -21.31
CA LEU A 662 10.03 -26.54 -20.07
C LEU A 662 8.90 -27.55 -20.29
N SER A 663 8.41 -27.71 -21.52
CA SER A 663 7.32 -28.65 -21.82
C SER A 663 7.72 -30.13 -21.63
N GLN A 664 9.02 -30.41 -21.52
CA GLN A 664 9.54 -31.74 -21.26
C GLN A 664 9.36 -32.23 -19.82
N PHE A 665 9.13 -31.32 -18.86
CA PHE A 665 8.93 -31.69 -17.45
C PHE A 665 7.52 -32.26 -17.24
N SER A 666 7.42 -33.32 -16.44
CA SER A 666 6.19 -34.14 -16.35
C SER A 666 4.95 -33.40 -15.83
N ASP A 667 5.16 -32.42 -14.96
CA ASP A 667 4.17 -31.59 -14.28
C ASP A 667 4.00 -30.21 -14.94
N PHE A 668 4.67 -29.95 -16.08
CA PHE A 668 4.61 -28.67 -16.78
C PHE A 668 3.17 -28.19 -17.06
N LYS A 669 2.27 -29.09 -17.45
CA LYS A 669 0.87 -28.72 -17.74
C LYS A 669 0.14 -28.17 -16.52
N GLU A 670 0.43 -28.72 -15.34
CA GLU A 670 -0.13 -28.25 -14.08
C GLU A 670 0.42 -26.86 -13.76
N VAL A 671 1.74 -26.67 -13.84
CA VAL A 671 2.38 -25.37 -13.62
C VAL A 671 1.91 -24.32 -14.62
N ALA A 672 1.81 -24.66 -15.90
CA ALA A 672 1.37 -23.76 -16.97
C ALA A 672 -0.10 -23.32 -16.80
N SER A 673 -0.96 -24.15 -16.17
CA SER A 673 -2.36 -23.81 -15.91
C SER A 673 -2.55 -22.64 -14.94
N ARG A 674 -1.51 -22.26 -14.19
CA ARG A 674 -1.50 -21.10 -13.28
C ARG A 674 -1.54 -19.76 -14.03
N PHE A 675 -1.27 -19.77 -15.34
CA PHE A 675 -1.08 -18.58 -16.16
C PHE A 675 -2.10 -18.47 -17.30
N HIS A 676 -2.36 -17.25 -17.75
CA HIS A 676 -3.25 -17.02 -18.87
C HIS A 676 -2.69 -17.65 -20.18
N PRO A 677 -3.47 -18.44 -20.93
CA PRO A 677 -2.97 -19.10 -22.14
C PRO A 677 -2.49 -18.11 -23.21
N GLY A 678 -3.19 -16.98 -23.36
CA GLY A 678 -2.77 -15.89 -24.25
C GLY A 678 -1.48 -15.17 -23.84
N ALA A 679 -1.10 -15.25 -22.57
CA ALA A 679 0.20 -14.77 -22.07
C ALA A 679 1.30 -15.80 -22.36
N MET A 680 1.03 -17.09 -22.08
CA MET A 680 1.94 -18.20 -22.38
C MET A 680 2.31 -18.30 -23.87
N ARG A 681 1.46 -17.79 -24.77
CA ARG A 681 1.72 -17.68 -26.21
C ARG A 681 3.05 -16.98 -26.54
N SER A 682 3.50 -16.03 -25.71
CA SER A 682 4.78 -15.33 -25.90
C SER A 682 6.00 -16.22 -25.70
N PHE A 683 5.90 -17.35 -25.00
CA PHE A 683 7.04 -18.21 -24.67
C PHE A 683 7.10 -19.49 -25.50
N GLY A 684 6.18 -19.66 -26.44
CA GLY A 684 6.16 -20.80 -27.36
C GLY A 684 7.11 -20.61 -28.53
N TYR A 685 7.86 -21.65 -28.87
CA TYR A 685 8.68 -21.71 -30.08
C TYR A 685 8.74 -23.16 -30.60
N GLY A 686 8.26 -23.40 -31.81
CA GLY A 686 8.12 -24.76 -32.34
C GLY A 686 7.05 -25.54 -31.57
N GLU A 687 7.41 -26.70 -31.00
CA GLU A 687 6.52 -27.50 -30.15
C GLU A 687 6.78 -27.29 -28.64
N GLY A 688 7.79 -26.48 -28.29
CA GLY A 688 8.26 -26.28 -26.91
C GLY A 688 7.84 -24.96 -26.28
N VAL A 689 8.03 -24.84 -24.97
CA VAL A 689 7.76 -23.63 -24.16
C VAL A 689 8.98 -23.31 -23.31
N TYR A 690 9.52 -22.09 -23.39
CA TYR A 690 10.88 -21.81 -22.89
C TYR A 690 10.94 -20.87 -21.67
N ALA A 691 9.80 -20.46 -21.13
CA ALA A 691 9.72 -19.66 -19.92
C ALA A 691 8.35 -19.74 -19.24
N LEU A 692 8.31 -19.32 -17.99
CA LEU A 692 7.09 -19.01 -17.24
C LEU A 692 7.02 -17.50 -16.98
N PRO A 693 5.84 -16.86 -17.07
CA PRO A 693 5.71 -15.45 -16.72
C PRO A 693 5.79 -15.28 -15.19
N GLU A 694 6.39 -14.17 -14.75
CA GLU A 694 6.49 -13.80 -13.33
C GLU A 694 5.57 -12.63 -12.99
N THR A 695 5.61 -11.58 -13.81
CA THR A 695 4.71 -10.43 -13.69
C THR A 695 4.07 -10.14 -15.03
N GLN A 696 2.92 -9.46 -14.98
CA GLN A 696 2.18 -9.06 -16.16
C GLN A 696 1.56 -7.68 -15.99
N SER A 697 1.35 -6.96 -17.10
CA SER A 697 0.78 -5.62 -17.13
C SER A 697 -0.18 -5.50 -18.32
N TYR A 698 -1.41 -5.06 -18.08
CA TYR A 698 -2.47 -4.95 -19.08
C TYR A 698 -2.82 -3.50 -19.37
N PRO A 699 -3.30 -3.19 -20.59
CA PRO A 699 -3.89 -1.90 -20.88
C PRO A 699 -5.25 -1.76 -20.19
N LEU A 700 -5.41 -0.76 -19.34
CA LEU A 700 -6.67 -0.36 -18.72
C LEU A 700 -7.04 1.06 -19.13
N LEU A 701 -8.33 1.36 -19.13
CA LEU A 701 -8.85 2.72 -19.31
C LEU A 701 -8.84 3.45 -17.96
N PHE A 702 -8.01 4.46 -17.82
CA PHE A 702 -7.98 5.36 -16.67
C PHE A 702 -8.89 6.56 -16.93
N TYR A 703 -9.64 6.99 -15.92
CA TYR A 703 -10.51 8.17 -16.04
C TYR A 703 -10.64 8.95 -14.72
N ARG A 704 -10.82 10.27 -14.84
CA ARG A 704 -11.09 11.21 -13.73
C ARG A 704 -12.60 11.34 -13.51
N LYS A 705 -13.09 10.92 -12.34
CA LYS A 705 -14.52 10.85 -12.02
C LYS A 705 -15.17 12.23 -12.02
N SER A 706 -14.59 13.20 -11.30
CA SER A 706 -15.11 14.57 -11.22
C SER A 706 -15.22 15.23 -12.59
N ILE A 707 -14.18 15.13 -13.42
CA ILE A 707 -14.12 15.76 -14.75
C ILE A 707 -15.17 15.14 -15.69
N LEU A 708 -15.30 13.81 -15.72
CA LEU A 708 -16.33 13.16 -16.54
C LEU A 708 -17.74 13.58 -16.07
N ASN A 709 -17.97 13.63 -14.77
CA ASN A 709 -19.24 14.07 -14.19
C ASN A 709 -19.55 15.55 -14.52
N GLU A 710 -18.59 16.46 -14.44
CA GLU A 710 -18.78 17.88 -14.79
C GLU A 710 -19.13 18.05 -16.28
N LEU A 711 -18.51 17.24 -17.14
CA LEU A 711 -18.76 17.26 -18.58
C LEU A 711 -20.01 16.47 -18.99
N GLY A 712 -20.68 15.78 -18.05
CA GLY A 712 -21.82 14.90 -18.34
C GLY A 712 -21.45 13.70 -19.21
N LEU A 713 -20.20 13.25 -19.14
CA LEU A 713 -19.65 12.13 -19.92
C LEU A 713 -19.69 10.83 -19.12
N THR A 714 -20.03 9.73 -19.79
CA THR A 714 -19.91 8.37 -19.25
C THR A 714 -18.60 7.73 -19.66
N VAL A 715 -18.14 6.74 -18.89
CA VAL A 715 -16.96 5.93 -19.25
C VAL A 715 -17.27 5.15 -20.54
N PRO A 716 -16.44 5.25 -21.61
CA PRO A 716 -16.69 4.56 -22.87
C PRO A 716 -16.42 3.06 -22.79
N ASP A 717 -17.37 2.26 -23.26
CA ASP A 717 -17.21 0.80 -23.33
C ASP A 717 -16.62 0.33 -24.67
N THR A 718 -16.91 1.06 -25.74
CA THR A 718 -16.47 0.76 -27.10
C THR A 718 -15.64 1.89 -27.72
N TRP A 719 -14.87 1.56 -28.76
CA TRP A 719 -14.18 2.59 -29.57
C TRP A 719 -15.14 3.59 -30.23
N GLU A 720 -16.40 3.22 -30.45
CA GLU A 720 -17.42 4.11 -30.98
C GLU A 720 -17.90 5.11 -29.91
N ASP A 721 -18.07 4.66 -28.67
CA ASP A 721 -18.38 5.54 -27.55
C ASP A 721 -17.26 6.54 -27.30
N LEU A 722 -16.01 6.09 -27.42
CA LEU A 722 -14.85 6.99 -27.41
C LEU A 722 -14.99 8.08 -28.47
N GLN A 723 -15.28 7.72 -29.73
CA GLN A 723 -15.43 8.71 -30.80
C GLN A 723 -16.54 9.74 -30.52
N LYS A 724 -17.62 9.34 -29.84
CA LYS A 724 -18.73 10.22 -29.45
C LYS A 724 -18.34 11.20 -28.33
N LEU A 725 -17.45 10.82 -27.42
CA LEU A 725 -17.04 11.69 -26.29
C LEU A 725 -15.92 12.67 -26.65
N LEU A 726 -15.10 12.36 -27.67
CA LEU A 726 -13.95 13.19 -28.07
C LEU A 726 -14.30 14.66 -28.36
N PRO A 727 -15.40 15.00 -29.05
CA PRO A 727 -15.77 16.40 -29.29
C PRO A 727 -15.95 17.21 -28.01
N THR A 728 -16.74 16.71 -27.05
CA THR A 728 -16.98 17.40 -25.76
C THR A 728 -15.69 17.56 -24.95
N LEU A 729 -14.83 16.53 -24.97
CA LEU A 729 -13.53 16.58 -24.32
C LEU A 729 -12.63 17.67 -24.94
N GLN A 730 -12.59 17.75 -26.27
CA GLN A 730 -11.78 18.72 -27.02
C GLN A 730 -12.31 20.16 -26.91
N GLU A 731 -13.63 20.36 -26.91
CA GLU A 731 -14.25 21.67 -26.65
C GLU A 731 -13.88 22.22 -25.26
N SER A 732 -13.59 21.33 -24.32
CA SER A 732 -13.14 21.66 -22.97
C SER A 732 -11.61 21.79 -22.86
N GLY A 733 -10.87 21.78 -23.99
CA GLY A 733 -9.41 21.89 -24.02
C GLY A 733 -8.65 20.64 -23.53
N MET A 734 -9.36 19.52 -23.33
CA MET A 734 -8.83 18.26 -22.83
C MET A 734 -8.60 17.26 -23.96
N LYS A 735 -7.76 16.25 -23.73
CA LYS A 735 -7.44 15.22 -24.73
C LYS A 735 -7.55 13.80 -24.16
N PHE A 736 -7.79 12.83 -25.03
CA PHE A 736 -7.69 11.41 -24.70
C PHE A 736 -6.26 10.93 -24.93
N TYR A 737 -5.73 10.10 -24.03
CA TYR A 737 -4.44 9.45 -24.23
C TYR A 737 -4.59 8.02 -24.75
N PHE A 738 -3.85 7.73 -25.82
CA PHE A 738 -3.62 6.38 -26.31
C PHE A 738 -2.17 6.28 -26.76
N ASN A 739 -1.48 5.17 -26.44
CA ASN A 739 -0.13 4.95 -26.95
C ASN A 739 -0.19 4.76 -28.47
N ALA A 740 0.33 5.73 -29.23
CA ALA A 740 0.32 5.70 -30.70
C ALA A 740 0.99 4.44 -31.29
N LYS A 741 1.89 3.78 -30.55
CA LYS A 741 2.59 2.57 -30.98
C LYS A 741 1.79 1.28 -30.75
N ASP A 742 0.68 1.34 -30.01
CA ASP A 742 -0.09 0.15 -29.68
C ASP A 742 -1.15 -0.16 -30.75
N PHE A 743 -0.75 -0.91 -31.77
CA PHE A 743 -1.63 -1.29 -32.87
C PHE A 743 -2.39 -2.61 -32.62
N VAL A 744 -1.89 -3.45 -31.71
CA VAL A 744 -2.37 -4.84 -31.55
C VAL A 744 -3.87 -4.92 -31.26
N PRO A 745 -4.46 -4.09 -30.37
CA PRO A 745 -5.88 -4.17 -30.06
C PRO A 745 -6.78 -4.01 -31.29
N PHE A 746 -6.44 -3.10 -32.21
CA PHE A 746 -7.27 -2.86 -33.40
C PHE A 746 -7.34 -4.07 -34.34
N PHE A 747 -6.22 -4.81 -34.47
CA PHE A 747 -6.19 -6.00 -35.32
C PHE A 747 -6.91 -7.17 -34.65
N TYR A 748 -6.57 -7.50 -33.40
CA TYR A 748 -7.14 -8.67 -32.75
C TYR A 748 -8.62 -8.51 -32.37
N GLN A 749 -9.08 -7.31 -31.98
CA GLN A 749 -10.51 -7.07 -31.71
C GLN A 749 -11.39 -7.20 -32.98
N ARG A 750 -10.80 -7.05 -34.17
CA ARG A 750 -11.46 -7.30 -35.46
C ARG A 750 -11.23 -8.71 -36.01
N ASN A 751 -10.59 -9.59 -35.24
CA ASN A 751 -10.20 -10.93 -35.67
C ASN A 751 -9.33 -10.90 -36.94
N ALA A 752 -8.38 -9.97 -36.99
CA ALA A 752 -7.34 -9.88 -38.01
C ALA A 752 -6.01 -10.40 -37.44
N GLU A 753 -5.46 -11.45 -38.07
CA GLU A 753 -4.20 -12.05 -37.65
C GLU A 753 -2.98 -11.27 -38.15
N LEU A 754 -1.92 -11.23 -37.34
CA LEU A 754 -0.66 -10.58 -37.69
C LEU A 754 0.31 -11.55 -38.39
N TYR A 755 0.20 -12.85 -38.11
CA TYR A 755 1.02 -13.91 -38.69
C TYR A 755 0.17 -15.07 -39.19
N THR A 756 0.69 -15.82 -40.15
CA THR A 756 0.06 -17.04 -40.63
C THR A 756 0.01 -18.09 -39.51
N PRO A 757 -0.95 -19.05 -39.53
CA PRO A 757 -1.09 -20.06 -38.47
C PRO A 757 0.16 -20.92 -38.22
N ASP A 758 1.02 -21.09 -39.23
CA ASP A 758 2.28 -21.82 -39.16
C ASP A 758 3.48 -20.93 -38.73
N GLY A 759 3.26 -19.62 -38.56
CA GLY A 759 4.30 -18.64 -38.24
C GLY A 759 5.31 -18.40 -39.36
N ALA A 760 5.02 -18.82 -40.60
CA ALA A 760 5.93 -18.70 -41.73
C ALA A 760 6.03 -17.27 -42.29
N GLY A 761 4.99 -16.45 -42.15
CA GLY A 761 4.96 -15.10 -42.67
C GLY A 761 3.89 -14.21 -42.04
N PRO A 762 3.78 -12.95 -42.49
CA PRO A 762 2.72 -12.03 -42.07
C PRO A 762 1.34 -12.47 -42.61
N ALA A 763 0.26 -12.10 -41.91
CA ALA A 763 -1.13 -12.43 -42.30
C ALA A 763 -2.06 -11.21 -42.40
N PHE A 764 -1.55 -9.99 -42.24
CA PHE A 764 -2.36 -8.77 -42.23
C PHE A 764 -2.64 -8.18 -43.64
N ASP A 765 -2.62 -9.02 -44.68
CA ASP A 765 -3.18 -8.76 -46.03
C ASP A 765 -4.63 -9.27 -46.05
N THR A 766 -5.53 -8.55 -45.39
CA THR A 766 -6.97 -8.86 -45.39
C THR A 766 -7.80 -7.60 -45.25
N ASP A 767 -9.05 -7.62 -45.70
CA ASP A 767 -9.99 -6.49 -45.54
C ASP A 767 -10.12 -6.07 -44.06
N LYS A 768 -10.22 -7.04 -43.14
CA LYS A 768 -10.26 -6.79 -41.69
C LYS A 768 -9.01 -6.10 -41.17
N ALA A 769 -7.83 -6.47 -41.67
CA ALA A 769 -6.57 -5.82 -41.30
C ALA A 769 -6.48 -4.38 -41.82
N TYR A 770 -6.98 -4.11 -43.03
CA TYR A 770 -7.06 -2.74 -43.54
C TYR A 770 -8.04 -1.88 -42.74
N GLU A 771 -9.18 -2.42 -42.33
CA GLU A 771 -10.12 -1.72 -41.44
C GLU A 771 -9.51 -1.42 -40.07
N ALA A 772 -8.82 -2.40 -39.48
CA ALA A 772 -8.09 -2.22 -38.21
C ALA A 772 -7.05 -1.10 -38.32
N PHE A 773 -6.25 -1.12 -39.40
CA PHE A 773 -5.25 -0.10 -39.65
C PHE A 773 -5.86 1.30 -39.90
N ALA A 774 -7.00 1.37 -40.60
CA ALA A 774 -7.74 2.61 -40.79
C ALA A 774 -8.24 3.17 -39.46
N GLN A 775 -8.88 2.34 -38.62
CA GLN A 775 -9.36 2.76 -37.30
C GLN A 775 -8.23 3.28 -36.41
N TRP A 776 -7.10 2.56 -36.35
CA TRP A 776 -5.93 2.99 -35.58
C TRP A 776 -5.37 4.33 -36.06
N THR A 777 -5.22 4.52 -37.37
CA THR A 777 -4.67 5.76 -37.94
C THR A 777 -5.65 6.94 -37.88
N GLU A 778 -6.96 6.71 -37.92
CA GLU A 778 -7.99 7.75 -37.78
C GLU A 778 -7.97 8.42 -36.40
N LEU A 779 -7.65 7.70 -35.33
CA LEU A 779 -7.53 8.29 -33.98
C LEU A 779 -6.59 9.51 -33.96
N PHE A 780 -5.47 9.42 -34.69
CA PHE A 780 -4.46 10.49 -34.74
C PHE A 780 -4.63 11.40 -35.95
N GLY A 781 -5.04 10.84 -37.09
CA GLY A 781 -5.15 11.57 -38.35
C GLY A 781 -6.43 12.40 -38.50
N LYS A 782 -7.54 11.94 -37.89
CA LYS A 782 -8.88 12.52 -38.01
C LYS A 782 -9.38 13.07 -36.67
N TYR A 783 -9.18 12.33 -35.58
CA TYR A 783 -9.65 12.73 -34.25
C TYR A 783 -8.61 13.52 -33.42
N ASP A 784 -7.44 13.84 -34.00
CA ASP A 784 -6.39 14.70 -33.41
C ASP A 784 -5.92 14.27 -32.01
N LEU A 785 -5.83 12.96 -31.76
CA LEU A 785 -5.16 12.48 -30.57
C LEU A 785 -3.66 12.85 -30.59
N PRO A 786 -3.05 13.17 -29.44
CA PRO A 786 -1.62 13.45 -29.34
C PRO A 786 -0.76 12.28 -29.81
N GLN A 787 0.18 12.54 -30.72
CA GLN A 787 1.04 11.50 -31.30
C GLN A 787 2.20 11.09 -30.36
N GLU A 788 2.69 12.03 -29.55
CA GLU A 788 3.80 11.85 -28.62
C GLU A 788 3.39 12.42 -27.26
N VAL A 789 3.30 11.56 -26.24
CA VAL A 789 3.04 11.95 -24.86
C VAL A 789 4.09 11.28 -23.98
N PRO A 790 5.18 11.98 -23.63
CA PRO A 790 6.28 11.38 -22.87
C PRO A 790 5.86 10.85 -21.49
N ALA A 791 4.87 11.47 -20.86
CA ALA A 791 4.40 11.09 -19.53
C ALA A 791 2.89 11.34 -19.38
N PHE A 792 2.07 10.33 -19.71
CA PHE A 792 0.61 10.41 -19.52
C PHE A 792 0.23 10.71 -18.07
N PHE A 793 0.90 10.08 -17.10
CA PHE A 793 0.70 10.31 -15.67
C PHE A 793 0.63 11.80 -15.30
N GLN A 794 1.55 12.64 -15.81
CA GLN A 794 1.57 14.08 -15.50
C GLN A 794 0.35 14.80 -16.10
N HIS A 795 -0.05 14.45 -17.32
CA HIS A 795 -1.22 15.04 -17.96
C HIS A 795 -2.53 14.63 -17.29
N PHE A 796 -2.63 13.37 -16.85
CA PHE A 796 -3.78 12.84 -16.12
C PHE A 796 -3.93 13.49 -14.75
N LYS A 797 -2.81 13.62 -14.03
CA LYS A 797 -2.73 14.30 -12.74
C LYS A 797 -3.23 15.73 -12.82
N LEU A 798 -2.78 16.48 -13.83
CA LEU A 798 -3.21 17.86 -14.11
C LEU A 798 -4.62 17.98 -14.72
N GLY A 799 -5.30 16.88 -15.06
CA GLY A 799 -6.62 16.89 -15.70
C GLY A 799 -6.62 17.29 -17.18
N THR A 800 -5.45 17.53 -17.78
CA THR A 800 -5.32 17.90 -19.22
C THR A 800 -5.57 16.72 -20.16
N MET A 801 -5.31 15.49 -19.67
CA MET A 801 -5.73 14.25 -20.29
C MET A 801 -6.48 13.40 -19.26
N PRO A 802 -7.75 13.72 -18.96
CA PRO A 802 -8.48 13.14 -17.84
C PRO A 802 -8.95 11.71 -18.12
N ILE A 803 -8.74 11.20 -19.33
CA ILE A 803 -9.12 9.85 -19.74
C ILE A 803 -8.08 9.30 -20.73
N GLY A 804 -7.72 8.02 -20.61
CA GLY A 804 -6.80 7.38 -21.53
C GLY A 804 -6.47 5.92 -21.19
N VAL A 805 -5.91 5.20 -22.16
CA VAL A 805 -5.46 3.81 -21.97
C VAL A 805 -4.00 3.79 -21.56
N ALA A 806 -3.70 3.16 -20.43
CA ALA A 806 -2.35 3.04 -19.90
C ALA A 806 -2.15 1.72 -19.16
N ASP A 807 -0.98 1.53 -18.56
CA ASP A 807 -0.53 0.25 -18.02
C ASP A 807 -0.46 0.23 -16.48
N PHE A 808 -0.04 -0.91 -15.91
CA PHE A 808 0.12 -1.08 -14.47
C PHE A 808 1.10 -0.06 -13.84
N ASN A 809 2.14 0.37 -14.55
CA ASN A 809 3.06 1.39 -14.04
C ASN A 809 2.32 2.72 -13.80
N THR A 810 1.43 3.11 -14.71
CA THR A 810 0.58 4.29 -14.53
C THR A 810 -0.32 4.14 -13.29
N TYR A 811 -0.90 2.95 -13.07
CA TYR A 811 -1.70 2.67 -11.87
C TYR A 811 -0.88 2.89 -10.59
N VAL A 812 0.33 2.32 -10.52
CA VAL A 812 1.22 2.48 -9.36
C VAL A 812 1.63 3.94 -9.16
N GLN A 813 1.95 4.67 -10.24
CA GLN A 813 2.27 6.10 -10.16
C GLN A 813 1.10 6.92 -9.64
N LEU A 814 -0.13 6.67 -10.07
CA LEU A 814 -1.33 7.36 -9.57
C LEU A 814 -1.60 7.03 -8.10
N LEU A 815 -1.44 5.77 -7.70
CA LEU A 815 -1.64 5.33 -6.33
C LEU A 815 -0.65 5.99 -5.36
N THR A 816 0.61 6.15 -5.78
CA THR A 816 1.71 6.54 -4.89
C THR A 816 2.20 7.97 -5.03
N SER A 817 2.05 8.56 -6.20
CA SER A 817 2.66 9.85 -6.57
C SER A 817 1.64 10.92 -6.95
N ALA A 818 0.34 10.66 -6.80
CA ALA A 818 -0.73 11.62 -7.04
C ALA A 818 -1.74 11.70 -5.86
N PRO A 819 -1.28 12.00 -4.62
CA PRO A 819 -2.15 12.13 -3.46
C PRO A 819 -3.25 13.20 -3.64
N GLU A 820 -2.99 14.23 -4.44
CA GLU A 820 -3.92 15.33 -4.72
C GLU A 820 -5.21 14.91 -5.45
N ILE A 821 -5.21 13.78 -6.14
CA ILE A 821 -6.37 13.23 -6.87
C ILE A 821 -6.80 11.87 -6.31
N ARG A 822 -6.35 11.54 -5.09
CA ARG A 822 -6.73 10.29 -4.41
C ARG A 822 -8.25 10.24 -4.27
N GLY A 823 -8.84 9.14 -4.76
CA GLY A 823 -10.29 8.97 -4.78
C GLY A 823 -11.00 9.63 -5.96
N ASP A 824 -10.35 10.45 -6.79
CA ASP A 824 -10.96 11.11 -7.96
C ASP A 824 -10.65 10.40 -9.30
N TRP A 825 -9.99 9.24 -9.27
CA TRP A 825 -9.74 8.43 -10.45
C TRP A 825 -10.16 6.98 -10.22
N SER A 826 -10.38 6.26 -11.32
CA SER A 826 -10.66 4.83 -11.32
C SER A 826 -10.23 4.23 -12.66
N VAL A 827 -10.29 2.90 -12.76
CA VAL A 827 -10.00 2.15 -13.98
C VAL A 827 -11.23 1.41 -14.49
N ALA A 828 -11.28 1.21 -15.80
CA ALA A 828 -12.22 0.36 -16.50
C ALA A 828 -11.47 -0.52 -17.52
N PRO A 829 -12.10 -1.58 -18.04
CA PRO A 829 -11.57 -2.31 -19.19
C PRO A 829 -11.33 -1.36 -20.36
N MET A 830 -10.36 -1.66 -21.21
CA MET A 830 -10.11 -0.82 -22.38
C MET A 830 -11.31 -0.83 -23.34
N PRO A 831 -11.53 0.24 -24.12
CA PRO A 831 -12.56 0.24 -25.15
C PRO A 831 -12.39 -0.95 -26.11
N GLY A 832 -13.50 -1.67 -26.32
CA GLY A 832 -13.52 -2.84 -27.19
C GLY A 832 -14.25 -2.62 -28.51
N THR A 833 -14.33 -3.71 -29.29
CA THR A 833 -15.08 -3.77 -30.55
C THR A 833 -16.25 -4.74 -30.39
N PRO A 834 -17.51 -4.28 -30.57
CA PRO A 834 -18.68 -5.16 -30.55
C PRO A 834 -18.56 -6.30 -31.57
N GLN A 835 -18.90 -7.51 -31.14
CA GLN A 835 -18.96 -8.70 -31.97
C GLN A 835 -20.41 -9.01 -32.38
N ASP A 836 -20.58 -9.92 -33.34
CA ASP A 836 -21.91 -10.31 -33.87
C ASP A 836 -22.81 -10.99 -32.81
N ASP A 837 -22.21 -11.56 -31.75
CA ASP A 837 -22.91 -12.19 -30.62
C ASP A 837 -23.34 -11.21 -29.52
N GLY A 838 -22.98 -9.93 -29.65
CA GLY A 838 -23.26 -8.88 -28.68
C GLY A 838 -22.21 -8.73 -27.58
N GLU A 839 -21.17 -9.58 -27.52
CA GLU A 839 -20.02 -9.35 -26.65
C GLU A 839 -19.13 -8.22 -27.19
N VAL A 840 -18.45 -7.52 -26.28
CA VAL A 840 -17.47 -6.50 -26.64
C VAL A 840 -16.08 -7.10 -26.50
N ALA A 841 -15.43 -7.39 -27.63
CA ALA A 841 -14.10 -7.98 -27.62
C ALA A 841 -13.04 -6.91 -27.29
N ARG A 842 -12.21 -7.21 -26.29
CA ARG A 842 -11.14 -6.31 -25.79
C ARG A 842 -9.75 -6.89 -25.97
N TRP A 843 -9.58 -7.75 -26.99
CA TRP A 843 -8.33 -8.44 -27.29
C TRP A 843 -7.14 -7.47 -27.26
N ALA A 844 -6.17 -7.75 -26.40
CA ALA A 844 -4.99 -6.91 -26.23
C ALA A 844 -3.78 -7.74 -25.78
N MET A 845 -2.59 -7.22 -26.08
CA MET A 845 -1.34 -7.80 -25.58
C MET A 845 -1.09 -7.30 -24.15
N ASN A 846 -0.56 -8.17 -23.30
CA ASN A 846 0.02 -7.77 -22.03
C ASN A 846 1.55 -7.65 -22.16
N THR A 847 2.17 -6.88 -21.26
CA THR A 847 3.63 -6.89 -21.12
C THR A 847 4.00 -7.74 -19.92
N MET A 848 5.04 -8.58 -20.05
CA MET A 848 5.43 -9.50 -18.98
C MET A 848 6.92 -9.42 -18.66
N THR A 849 7.24 -9.89 -17.45
CA THR A 849 8.57 -10.41 -17.15
C THR A 849 8.55 -11.92 -17.03
N ALA A 850 9.68 -12.57 -17.30
CA ALA A 850 9.76 -14.02 -17.46
C ALA A 850 10.92 -14.64 -16.69
N ALA A 851 10.72 -15.91 -16.34
CA ALA A 851 11.70 -16.81 -15.76
C ALA A 851 12.06 -17.93 -16.75
N MET A 852 13.35 -18.20 -16.94
CA MET A 852 13.83 -19.28 -17.83
C MET A 852 14.97 -20.08 -17.21
N ILE A 853 15.13 -21.33 -17.70
CA ILE A 853 16.26 -22.21 -17.38
C ILE A 853 17.23 -22.21 -18.57
N LEU A 854 18.53 -22.05 -18.30
CA LEU A 854 19.54 -21.97 -19.35
C LEU A 854 20.02 -23.37 -19.75
N ASN A 855 20.21 -23.61 -21.05
CA ASN A 855 20.40 -24.96 -21.59
C ASN A 855 21.70 -25.66 -21.11
N LYS A 856 22.79 -24.91 -20.89
CA LYS A 856 24.05 -25.50 -20.39
C LYS A 856 24.07 -25.82 -18.89
N SER A 857 22.97 -25.60 -18.15
CA SER A 857 22.88 -25.99 -16.73
C SER A 857 22.90 -27.52 -16.59
N ASP A 858 23.71 -28.04 -15.68
CA ASP A 858 23.67 -29.46 -15.28
C ASP A 858 22.64 -29.73 -14.16
N LYS A 859 21.94 -28.69 -13.68
CA LYS A 859 21.00 -28.74 -12.55
C LYS A 859 19.53 -28.54 -12.98
N LYS A 860 19.18 -28.96 -14.20
CA LYS A 860 17.85 -28.70 -14.82
C LYS A 860 16.65 -29.11 -13.95
N GLU A 861 16.72 -30.26 -13.28
CA GLU A 861 15.64 -30.71 -12.37
C GLU A 861 15.49 -29.84 -11.12
N GLN A 862 16.61 -29.38 -10.55
CA GLN A 862 16.60 -28.47 -9.39
C GLN A 862 16.12 -27.08 -9.80
N ALA A 863 16.53 -26.62 -10.99
CA ALA A 863 16.08 -25.38 -11.61
C ALA A 863 14.57 -25.40 -11.89
N TRP A 864 14.04 -26.51 -12.40
CA TRP A 864 12.60 -26.68 -12.60
C TRP A 864 11.84 -26.66 -11.28
N ARG A 865 12.29 -27.42 -10.27
CA ARG A 865 11.69 -27.42 -8.94
C ARG A 865 11.69 -26.02 -8.30
N PHE A 866 12.73 -25.22 -8.55
CA PHE A 866 12.78 -23.82 -8.14
C PHE A 866 11.73 -22.96 -8.85
N LEU A 867 11.58 -23.08 -10.18
CA LEU A 867 10.56 -22.34 -10.93
C LEU A 867 9.13 -22.76 -10.55
N GLU A 868 8.91 -24.06 -10.32
CA GLU A 868 7.64 -24.58 -9.82
C GLU A 868 7.29 -23.95 -8.47
N TRP A 869 8.23 -23.94 -7.51
CA TRP A 869 8.06 -23.30 -6.21
C TRP A 869 7.84 -21.79 -6.35
N TRP A 870 8.70 -21.11 -7.10
CA TRP A 870 8.67 -19.67 -7.25
C TRP A 870 7.32 -19.18 -7.79
N THR A 871 6.71 -19.94 -8.70
CA THR A 871 5.45 -19.59 -9.35
C THR A 871 4.19 -20.13 -8.66
N ARG A 872 4.32 -20.77 -7.49
CA ARG A 872 3.15 -21.24 -6.71
C ARG A 872 2.28 -20.08 -6.23
N ASP A 873 0.99 -20.36 -6.05
CA ASP A 873 -0.02 -19.38 -5.64
C ASP A 873 0.33 -18.71 -4.31
N ASP A 874 0.71 -19.51 -3.31
CA ASP A 874 1.05 -19.06 -1.96
C ASP A 874 2.37 -18.28 -1.93
N VAL A 875 3.38 -18.74 -2.67
CA VAL A 875 4.69 -18.07 -2.77
C VAL A 875 4.55 -16.70 -3.46
N GLN A 876 3.83 -16.63 -4.58
CA GLN A 876 3.61 -15.36 -5.29
C GLN A 876 2.78 -14.37 -4.48
N LEU A 877 1.75 -14.84 -3.78
CA LEU A 877 0.93 -14.01 -2.91
C LEU A 877 1.73 -13.49 -1.71
N GLN A 878 2.50 -14.37 -1.06
CA GLN A 878 3.38 -13.98 0.06
C GLN A 878 4.43 -12.97 -0.39
N TYR A 879 5.10 -13.22 -1.51
CA TYR A 879 6.14 -12.33 -2.03
C TYR A 879 5.57 -10.95 -2.34
N GLY A 880 4.43 -10.88 -3.03
CA GLY A 880 3.78 -9.61 -3.34
C GLY A 880 3.33 -8.83 -2.12
N ASN A 881 2.69 -9.51 -1.17
CA ASN A 881 2.24 -8.90 0.08
C ASN A 881 3.40 -8.42 0.95
N ALA A 882 4.49 -9.19 1.01
CA ALA A 882 5.68 -8.82 1.77
C ALA A 882 6.41 -7.62 1.14
N MET A 883 6.55 -7.58 -0.19
CA MET A 883 7.12 -6.42 -0.89
C MET A 883 6.33 -5.14 -0.59
N GLU A 884 5.00 -5.18 -0.76
CA GLU A 884 4.13 -4.02 -0.52
C GLU A 884 4.09 -3.64 0.96
N SER A 885 4.12 -4.61 1.88
CA SER A 885 4.14 -4.36 3.32
C SER A 885 5.46 -3.74 3.80
N PHE A 886 6.59 -4.18 3.27
CA PHE A 886 7.90 -3.70 3.72
C PHE A 886 8.30 -2.38 3.09
N TYR A 887 8.00 -2.20 1.81
CA TYR A 887 8.52 -1.09 1.02
C TYR A 887 7.45 -0.13 0.52
N GLY A 888 6.17 -0.45 0.70
CA GLY A 888 5.05 0.42 0.34
C GLY A 888 4.36 0.03 -0.98
N PRO A 889 3.22 0.67 -1.28
CA PRO A 889 2.40 0.41 -2.47
C PRO A 889 3.14 0.58 -3.81
N GLU A 890 4.25 1.31 -3.83
CA GLU A 890 5.10 1.47 -5.02
C GLU A 890 5.83 0.18 -5.41
N TYR A 891 5.95 -0.77 -4.48
CA TYR A 891 6.49 -2.11 -4.70
C TYR A 891 5.41 -3.17 -4.95
N ARG A 892 4.17 -2.76 -5.27
CA ARG A 892 3.09 -3.68 -5.57
C ARG A 892 3.49 -4.67 -6.66
N TRP A 893 3.33 -5.95 -6.35
CA TRP A 893 3.71 -7.05 -7.23
C TRP A 893 2.54 -7.51 -8.09
N ASN A 894 2.57 -7.20 -9.39
CA ASN A 894 1.54 -7.63 -10.34
C ASN A 894 1.85 -9.02 -10.89
N THR A 895 1.63 -10.05 -10.05
CA THR A 895 1.98 -11.44 -10.36
C THR A 895 1.28 -11.97 -11.61
N ALA A 896 2.01 -12.78 -12.37
CA ALA A 896 1.45 -13.50 -13.51
C ALA A 896 0.54 -14.67 -13.11
N ASN A 897 0.71 -15.19 -11.88
CA ASN A 897 -0.10 -16.27 -11.35
C ASN A 897 -1.54 -15.75 -11.13
N MET A 898 -2.48 -16.32 -11.87
CA MET A 898 -3.87 -15.85 -11.94
C MET A 898 -4.60 -15.98 -10.60
N LYS A 899 -4.35 -17.07 -9.86
CA LYS A 899 -4.98 -17.30 -8.56
C LYS A 899 -4.40 -16.37 -7.50
N ALA A 900 -3.07 -16.24 -7.44
CA ALA A 900 -2.41 -15.30 -6.54
C ALA A 900 -2.87 -13.85 -6.79
N MET A 901 -2.98 -13.45 -8.06
CA MET A 901 -3.50 -12.13 -8.45
C MET A 901 -4.95 -11.92 -7.97
N SER A 902 -5.80 -12.95 -8.06
CA SER A 902 -7.19 -12.87 -7.57
C SER A 902 -7.32 -12.74 -6.05
N LEU A 903 -6.31 -13.19 -5.30
CA LEU A 903 -6.27 -13.17 -3.85
C LEU A 903 -5.61 -11.91 -3.27
N ALA A 904 -4.87 -11.16 -4.10
CA ALA A 904 -4.14 -9.96 -3.72
C ALA A 904 -5.07 -8.80 -3.29
N PRO A 905 -4.62 -7.88 -2.41
CA PRO A 905 -5.39 -6.79 -1.80
C PRO A 905 -5.71 -5.63 -2.75
N TRP A 906 -6.45 -5.89 -3.81
CA TRP A 906 -6.87 -4.84 -4.74
C TRP A 906 -8.28 -4.33 -4.40
N PRO A 907 -8.59 -3.04 -4.65
CA PRO A 907 -9.96 -2.55 -4.57
C PRO A 907 -10.90 -3.38 -5.47
N ALA A 908 -12.10 -3.69 -4.99
CA ALA A 908 -13.01 -4.61 -5.67
C ALA A 908 -13.38 -4.14 -7.09
N ASP A 909 -13.65 -2.85 -7.27
CA ASP A 909 -13.99 -2.26 -8.57
C ASP A 909 -12.82 -2.32 -9.56
N ASP A 910 -11.61 -2.00 -9.08
CA ASP A 910 -10.39 -2.10 -9.90
C ASP A 910 -10.12 -3.55 -10.30
N MET A 911 -10.33 -4.50 -9.39
CA MET A 911 -10.24 -5.91 -9.73
C MET A 911 -11.26 -6.30 -10.77
N ALA A 912 -12.51 -5.85 -10.68
CA ALA A 912 -13.50 -6.16 -11.71
C ALA A 912 -13.05 -5.70 -13.10
N ALA A 913 -12.47 -4.51 -13.22
CA ALA A 913 -11.89 -4.02 -14.47
C ALA A 913 -10.70 -4.86 -14.95
N ILE A 914 -9.77 -5.20 -14.04
CA ILE A 914 -8.63 -6.09 -14.34
C ILE A 914 -9.12 -7.48 -14.77
N ARG A 915 -10.15 -8.02 -14.11
CA ARG A 915 -10.79 -9.30 -14.43
C ARG A 915 -11.28 -9.32 -15.85
N GLU A 916 -12.09 -8.34 -16.19
CA GLU A 916 -12.66 -8.26 -17.50
C GLU A 916 -11.55 -8.08 -18.56
N GLN A 917 -10.58 -7.19 -18.35
CA GLN A 917 -9.50 -7.00 -19.31
C GLN A 917 -8.61 -8.25 -19.48
N ASN A 918 -8.33 -8.97 -18.41
CA ASN A 918 -7.48 -10.16 -18.39
C ASN A 918 -8.06 -11.29 -19.27
N ARG A 919 -9.39 -11.45 -19.30
CA ARG A 919 -10.07 -12.45 -20.14
C ARG A 919 -9.69 -12.36 -21.61
N TRP A 920 -9.34 -11.15 -22.06
CA TRP A 920 -9.03 -10.81 -23.45
C TRP A 920 -7.53 -10.73 -23.74
N VAL A 921 -6.69 -11.36 -22.93
CA VAL A 921 -5.24 -11.31 -23.14
C VAL A 921 -4.85 -12.20 -24.31
N ARG A 922 -4.16 -11.61 -25.28
CA ARG A 922 -3.67 -12.32 -26.47
C ARG A 922 -2.39 -11.68 -26.96
N ASN A 923 -1.26 -12.29 -26.61
CA ASN A 923 0.03 -11.74 -27.02
C ASN A 923 0.40 -12.10 -28.45
N VAL A 924 1.20 -11.23 -29.07
CA VAL A 924 1.83 -11.50 -30.36
C VAL A 924 2.99 -12.48 -30.12
N PRO A 925 3.08 -13.61 -30.85
CA PRO A 925 4.17 -14.56 -30.68
C PRO A 925 5.48 -13.99 -31.24
N PHE A 926 6.60 -14.34 -30.61
CA PHE A 926 7.93 -13.96 -31.10
C PHE A 926 8.42 -14.97 -32.14
N LEU A 927 8.52 -14.54 -33.39
CA LEU A 927 8.89 -15.40 -34.54
C LEU A 927 10.20 -14.94 -35.19
N PRO A 928 10.90 -15.80 -35.94
CA PRO A 928 12.08 -15.40 -36.71
C PRO A 928 11.78 -14.24 -37.67
N GLY A 929 12.47 -13.11 -37.49
CA GLY A 929 12.21 -11.88 -38.23
C GLY A 929 11.00 -11.07 -37.73
N GLY A 930 10.24 -11.60 -36.76
CA GLY A 930 9.06 -10.96 -36.18
C GLY A 930 9.36 -9.66 -35.42
N TYR A 931 10.58 -9.46 -34.92
CA TYR A 931 11.04 -8.18 -34.34
C TYR A 931 10.83 -6.99 -35.29
N LEU A 932 10.74 -7.24 -36.60
CA LEU A 932 10.50 -6.23 -37.61
C LEU A 932 9.03 -5.76 -37.66
N LEU A 933 8.07 -6.55 -37.15
CA LEU A 933 6.64 -6.24 -37.21
C LEU A 933 6.31 -4.87 -36.60
N ALA A 934 6.71 -4.64 -35.35
CA ALA A 934 6.41 -3.37 -34.67
C ALA A 934 6.99 -2.17 -35.42
N ARG A 935 8.21 -2.30 -35.94
CA ARG A 935 8.88 -1.26 -36.73
C ARG A 935 8.17 -0.99 -38.06
N GLU A 936 7.74 -2.03 -38.77
CA GLU A 936 7.03 -1.87 -40.04
C GLU A 936 5.62 -1.32 -39.84
N MET A 937 4.96 -1.64 -38.73
CA MET A 937 3.69 -0.99 -38.34
C MET A 937 3.89 0.50 -38.05
N GLU A 938 4.95 0.86 -37.32
CA GLU A 938 5.32 2.26 -37.09
C GLU A 938 5.62 2.99 -38.41
N PHE A 939 6.32 2.35 -39.36
CA PHE A 939 6.56 2.94 -40.69
C PHE A 939 5.29 3.09 -41.51
N ALA A 940 4.34 2.15 -41.44
CA ALA A 940 3.04 2.29 -42.08
C ALA A 940 2.26 3.46 -41.48
N TRP A 941 2.20 3.50 -40.14
CA TRP A 941 1.53 4.56 -39.39
C TRP A 941 2.10 5.94 -39.69
N ASN A 942 3.42 6.11 -39.66
CA ASN A 942 4.08 7.38 -39.98
C ASN A 942 3.78 7.84 -41.41
N ARG A 943 3.75 6.91 -42.37
CA ARG A 943 3.39 7.24 -43.76
C ARG A 943 1.94 7.72 -43.85
N THR A 944 1.01 7.07 -43.15
CA THR A 944 -0.41 7.44 -43.18
C THR A 944 -0.71 8.71 -42.38
N VAL A 945 -0.31 8.77 -41.12
CA VAL A 945 -0.68 9.85 -40.19
C VAL A 945 0.15 11.11 -40.43
N VAL A 946 1.47 10.98 -40.60
CA VAL A 946 2.39 12.12 -40.75
C VAL A 946 2.54 12.53 -42.21
N GLN A 947 2.84 11.59 -43.10
CA GLN A 947 3.11 11.88 -44.51
C GLN A 947 1.85 11.92 -45.39
N LYS A 948 0.67 11.61 -44.82
CA LYS A 948 -0.62 11.60 -45.51
C LYS A 948 -0.65 10.69 -46.76
N PHE A 949 0.14 9.62 -46.75
CA PHE A 949 0.05 8.56 -47.75
C PHE A 949 -1.22 7.72 -47.55
N PRO A 950 -1.80 7.13 -48.62
CA PRO A 950 -2.93 6.23 -48.49
C PRO A 950 -2.65 5.07 -47.51
N ALA A 951 -3.64 4.78 -46.66
CA ALA A 951 -3.48 3.79 -45.58
C ALA A 951 -3.21 2.37 -46.12
N LYS A 952 -3.96 1.94 -47.13
CA LYS A 952 -3.79 0.62 -47.77
C LYS A 952 -2.40 0.43 -48.37
N ASP A 953 -1.98 1.33 -49.27
CA ASP A 953 -0.63 1.32 -49.84
C ASP A 953 0.45 1.40 -48.75
N SER A 954 0.12 2.03 -47.62
CA SER A 954 1.04 2.11 -46.51
C SER A 954 1.27 0.73 -45.89
N LEU A 955 0.19 0.04 -45.51
CA LEU A 955 0.24 -1.29 -44.93
C LEU A 955 0.86 -2.33 -45.88
N ASP A 956 0.55 -2.28 -47.18
CA ASP A 956 1.07 -3.24 -48.18
C ASP A 956 2.60 -3.23 -48.31
N ARG A 957 3.21 -2.04 -48.24
CA ARG A 957 4.68 -1.94 -48.26
C ARG A 957 5.30 -2.54 -47.00
N SER A 958 4.67 -2.34 -45.85
CA SER A 958 5.11 -2.90 -44.57
C SER A 958 4.95 -4.42 -44.54
N PHE A 959 3.86 -4.94 -45.10
CA PHE A 959 3.65 -6.38 -45.30
C PHE A 959 4.79 -6.99 -46.12
N THR A 960 5.08 -6.41 -47.29
CA THR A 960 6.14 -6.89 -48.19
C THR A 960 7.54 -6.83 -47.55
N ALA A 961 7.81 -5.79 -46.75
CA ALA A 961 9.09 -5.65 -46.06
C ALA A 961 9.26 -6.72 -44.97
N LEU A 962 8.21 -6.95 -44.18
CA LEU A 962 8.21 -7.97 -43.12
C LEU A 962 8.32 -9.38 -43.71
N GLU A 963 7.57 -9.70 -44.76
CA GLU A 963 7.62 -10.99 -45.45
C GLU A 963 9.05 -11.33 -45.89
N ARG A 964 9.75 -10.37 -46.53
CA ARG A 964 11.14 -10.55 -46.98
C ARG A 964 12.10 -10.81 -45.83
N GLU A 965 11.94 -10.12 -44.70
CA GLU A 965 12.79 -10.29 -43.53
C GLU A 965 12.54 -11.62 -42.82
N MET A 966 11.28 -12.02 -42.65
CA MET A 966 10.95 -13.33 -42.06
C MET A 966 11.50 -14.46 -42.92
N ALA A 967 11.34 -14.40 -44.25
CA ALA A 967 11.93 -15.38 -45.16
C ALA A 967 13.47 -15.43 -45.06
N ARG A 968 14.13 -14.26 -44.95
CA ARG A 968 15.58 -14.18 -44.75
C ARG A 968 16.01 -14.81 -43.43
N LYS A 969 15.33 -14.51 -42.32
CA LYS A 969 15.68 -15.03 -40.99
C LYS A 969 15.45 -16.53 -40.85
N ARG A 970 14.36 -17.05 -41.42
CA ARG A 970 14.13 -18.50 -41.49
C ARG A 970 15.29 -19.21 -42.19
N LYS A 971 15.77 -18.65 -43.31
CA LYS A 971 16.94 -19.17 -44.02
C LYS A 971 18.24 -19.07 -43.20
N ASP A 972 18.48 -17.95 -42.52
CA ASP A 972 19.66 -17.75 -41.67
C ASP A 972 19.71 -18.76 -40.50
N LEU A 973 18.54 -19.18 -40.00
CA LEU A 973 18.39 -20.20 -38.94
C LEU A 973 18.31 -21.64 -39.45
N GLY A 974 18.38 -21.86 -40.77
CA GLY A 974 18.31 -23.20 -41.36
C GLY A 974 16.93 -23.88 -41.28
N LEU A 975 15.86 -23.11 -41.05
CA LEU A 975 14.48 -23.63 -41.01
C LEU A 975 14.01 -24.00 -42.42
N ARG A 976 13.37 -25.16 -42.56
CA ARG A 976 12.78 -25.66 -43.80
C ARG A 976 11.38 -25.08 -44.02
N ASP A 977 10.87 -25.20 -45.25
CA ASP A 977 9.54 -24.72 -45.61
C ASP A 977 8.41 -25.51 -44.92
N ASP A 978 8.67 -26.76 -44.49
CA ASP A 978 7.75 -27.63 -43.75
C ASP A 978 7.81 -27.45 -42.22
N ASP A 979 8.78 -26.69 -41.70
CA ASP A 979 8.93 -26.46 -40.27
C ASP A 979 7.84 -25.49 -39.77
N ARG A 980 6.90 -26.05 -38.99
CA ARG A 980 5.82 -25.30 -38.34
C ARG A 980 6.32 -24.72 -37.02
N LEU A 981 6.15 -23.42 -36.83
CA LEU A 981 6.49 -22.72 -35.59
C LEU A 981 5.30 -22.63 -34.62
N SER A 982 4.40 -23.61 -34.70
CA SER A 982 3.06 -23.61 -34.08
C SER A 982 3.01 -22.93 -32.71
N PHE A 983 2.04 -22.05 -32.52
CA PHE A 983 1.80 -21.40 -31.24
C PHE A 983 0.37 -21.71 -30.76
N PRO A 984 0.10 -21.67 -29.45
CA PRO A 984 -1.24 -21.87 -28.92
C PRO A 984 -2.26 -20.94 -29.60
N VAL A 985 -3.36 -21.51 -30.05
CA VAL A 985 -4.51 -20.76 -30.58
C VAL A 985 -5.33 -20.25 -29.40
N VAL A 986 -5.56 -18.95 -29.37
CA VAL A 986 -6.38 -18.26 -28.37
C VAL A 986 -7.42 -17.46 -29.13
N ASP A 987 -8.61 -18.01 -29.24
CA ASP A 987 -9.73 -17.52 -30.06
C ASP A 987 -11.01 -17.25 -29.24
N ARG A 988 -10.98 -17.55 -27.94
CA ARG A 988 -12.07 -17.32 -26.99
C ARG A 988 -11.54 -16.67 -25.71
N PRO A 989 -12.31 -15.78 -25.06
CA PRO A 989 -11.91 -15.21 -23.78
C PRO A 989 -11.68 -16.32 -22.74
N TYR A 990 -10.75 -16.08 -21.83
CA TYR A 990 -10.40 -17.02 -20.77
C TYR A 990 -10.97 -16.56 -19.44
N ASP A 991 -11.91 -17.32 -18.87
CA ASP A 991 -12.50 -17.02 -17.57
C ASP A 991 -11.64 -17.58 -16.44
N TRP A 992 -11.01 -16.69 -15.68
CA TRP A 992 -10.32 -17.05 -14.45
C TRP A 992 -11.31 -17.32 -13.30
N GLY A 993 -11.30 -18.53 -12.74
CA GLY A 993 -12.11 -18.90 -11.58
C GLY A 993 -13.13 -20.02 -11.82
N GLU A 994 -13.40 -20.41 -13.07
CA GLU A 994 -14.06 -21.68 -13.35
C GLU A 994 -12.99 -22.78 -13.47
N GLU A 995 -12.70 -23.45 -12.37
CA GLU A 995 -12.13 -24.80 -12.46
C GLU A 995 -13.09 -25.67 -13.27
N LYS A 996 -12.81 -25.86 -14.55
CA LYS A 996 -13.14 -27.12 -15.22
C LYS A 996 -11.91 -27.62 -16.00
N PRO A 997 -11.57 -28.91 -15.82
CA PRO A 997 -10.35 -29.53 -16.33
C PRO A 997 -10.26 -29.57 -17.86
#